data_AF-A0A1W9MKK8-F1
#
_entry.id   AF-A0A1W9MKK8-F1
#
_cell.length_a   1.000
_cell.length_b   1.000
_cell.length_c   1.000
_cell.angle_alpha   90.00
_cell.angle_beta   90.00
_cell.angle_gamma   90.00
#
_symmetry.space_group_name_H-M   'P 1'
#
loop_
_entity.id
_entity.type
_entity.pdbx_description
1 polymer ?
#
loop_
_entity_poly.entity_id
_entity_poly.type
_entity_poly.pdbx_seq_one_letter_code
_entity_poly.pdbx_strand_id
1 'polypeptide(L)'
;MERENYYLLLELSLEPAEKDTNIIEEAIKKKQAQWSRYRNHPTKAIKSKQYIDMIPEIRRVMSDPELRHKEARDAKEILKEKDKGRFDKIDRHIAILMSKGNVSKKETAKLAKMHGIPEPAIQERIKKKELFFKIDRQVRILLAKGPVSDKKIADLAKQYAVGKDKIAEWIQKKKEEIFQEIDTYLAFCERRGFITEKAISQLARLYDVGEGEIHQRIVCSIRKGDVRNEDIRPTLDKTLETLIAENLKILGKSSLYDFLELPPDAPLNALQKKAKEKETQLRRIGQKDALATAGGALAGHCIVIFRTKELRNAYDLTRSRAHLTELNSDIDAAGIDGKIRNEYFNLLVRRSFKIDMDIEDAVSYIREYCRKEKWVLKEKKKWLTIDKKKIVFLEKWTVELDPKKKSFWVLCGAGIAALLIVISAVTVAGGIIRENRIKNAYQNVLTTVKSSQSLENKEKVLQDFVNRYNESKYAGDVKKLVGEVRGKIEKRDFETTVTHAESFFSEQNFEKVKILYDEFLAEYPKSDHAQAVKKKLAEIPLLIESRDYEKVKAGVGADFTERIKAYNEYFKNHPEGAHIGDVKKMIADMIGEYYAALKKDLSVCENQQDWEKCIQLCDSFAGKFQGTEPANEAQGFAVMYRKRIQYKADLDELKKMAETKETDFEAAKNLYAEYMLANPEAPVYVKELLKKELAEWERRHQRYIQDEKEWDELVTYCDSDKNTYGERADRLGDYISRNTGGRHIEEAQILYEEMSRKRVNQDKNLAEEQKDREWVETVRYSRNAEASLADRLNRVEEYIRKNASGKYIRDAKSLLAKLKADKAAEDEQVKSEKEMAERRQNETARIRALAKETKGRFEENGNGTVSDKKTGRMWATLDVLADLGRCLEYEAALEYVKNLRTGGYADWRLPTTEELVSIYKNPPFFPSTSAKWFWTSDVIWHGWNKKVDIVTSKRENVWNKTQVDLRQCGSVRAVRP
;
A
#
# COMPACT_ATOMS: atom_id res chain seq x y z
N MET A 1 -0.43 20.55 22.61
CA MET A 1 -0.68 20.42 24.06
C MET A 1 -2.12 20.81 24.31
N GLU A 2 -2.93 19.90 24.83
CA GLU A 2 -4.34 20.15 25.12
C GLU A 2 -4.49 21.17 26.25
N ARG A 3 -5.49 22.05 26.15
CA ARG A 3 -5.83 23.05 27.16
C ARG A 3 -6.37 22.36 28.42
N GLU A 4 -5.87 22.75 29.60
CA GLU A 4 -6.34 22.22 30.89
C GLU A 4 -7.71 22.83 31.27
N ASN A 5 -8.64 22.00 31.74
CA ASN A 5 -10.00 22.41 32.10
C ASN A 5 -10.02 23.42 33.25
N TYR A 6 -10.88 24.44 33.17
CA TYR A 6 -10.83 25.58 34.10
C TYR A 6 -11.29 25.28 35.53
N TYR A 7 -12.23 24.34 35.74
CA TYR A 7 -12.59 23.92 37.11
C TYR A 7 -11.41 23.25 37.82
N LEU A 8 -10.63 22.45 37.09
CA LEU A 8 -9.44 21.79 37.61
C LEU A 8 -8.28 22.78 37.80
N LEU A 9 -8.09 23.69 36.83
CA LEU A 9 -7.05 24.71 36.86
C LEU A 9 -7.23 25.71 38.03
N LEU A 10 -8.48 26.06 38.31
CA LEU A 10 -8.86 26.97 39.40
C LEU A 10 -9.10 26.27 40.74
N GLU A 11 -9.04 24.94 40.79
CA GLU A 11 -9.27 24.12 42.00
C GLU A 11 -10.66 24.35 42.63
N LEU A 12 -11.71 24.43 41.79
CA LEU A 12 -13.09 24.68 42.22
C LEU A 12 -13.82 23.37 42.58
N SER A 13 -14.83 23.47 43.46
CA SER A 13 -15.69 22.33 43.82
C SER A 13 -16.52 21.84 42.64
N LEU A 14 -16.68 20.52 42.52
CA LEU A 14 -17.49 19.84 41.48
C LEU A 14 -18.74 19.14 42.05
N GLU A 15 -18.83 18.96 43.37
CA GLU A 15 -19.93 18.27 44.05
C GLU A 15 -20.37 19.01 45.34
N PRO A 16 -21.32 19.95 45.25
CA PRO A 16 -21.91 20.51 44.03
C PRO A 16 -20.91 21.39 43.25
N ALA A 17 -21.11 21.51 41.94
CA ALA A 17 -20.28 22.36 41.10
C ALA A 17 -20.40 23.82 41.56
N GLU A 18 -19.27 24.50 41.75
CA GLU A 18 -19.26 25.88 42.23
C GLU A 18 -19.97 26.81 41.23
N LYS A 19 -20.89 27.62 41.73
CA LYS A 19 -21.75 28.53 40.95
C LYS A 19 -21.61 29.98 41.39
N ASP A 20 -21.01 30.25 42.54
CA ASP A 20 -20.81 31.61 43.03
C ASP A 20 -19.70 32.31 42.23
N THR A 21 -20.07 33.40 41.55
CA THR A 21 -19.15 34.19 40.73
C THR A 21 -18.07 34.88 41.56
N ASN A 22 -18.34 35.20 42.83
CA ASN A 22 -17.35 35.83 43.71
C ASN A 22 -16.24 34.84 44.09
N ILE A 23 -16.62 33.60 44.42
CA ILE A 23 -15.67 32.51 44.76
C ILE A 23 -14.79 32.19 43.56
N ILE A 24 -15.37 32.14 42.36
CA ILE A 24 -14.64 31.90 41.11
C ILE A 24 -13.64 33.02 40.83
N GLU A 25 -14.04 34.29 40.96
CA GLU A 25 -13.15 35.43 40.72
C GLU A 25 -12.02 35.49 41.76
N GLU A 26 -12.29 35.12 43.02
CA GLU A 26 -11.26 34.99 44.05
C GLU A 26 -10.25 33.88 43.72
N ALA A 27 -10.73 32.72 43.24
CA ALA A 27 -9.87 31.63 42.78
C ALA A 27 -8.99 32.05 41.58
N ILE A 28 -9.55 32.79 40.62
CA ILE A 28 -8.80 33.34 39.47
C ILE A 28 -7.70 34.29 39.96
N LYS A 29 -7.99 35.22 40.87
CA LYS A 29 -6.99 36.15 41.43
C LYS A 29 -5.88 35.41 42.17
N LYS A 30 -6.23 34.40 42.97
CA LYS A 30 -5.27 33.56 43.70
C LYS A 30 -4.32 32.82 42.74
N LYS A 31 -4.86 32.22 41.68
CA LYS A 31 -4.08 31.51 40.66
C LYS A 31 -3.23 32.46 39.81
N GLN A 32 -3.76 33.62 39.43
CA GLN A 32 -3.02 34.68 38.74
C GLN A 32 -1.77 35.08 39.53
N ALA A 33 -1.92 35.36 40.84
CA ALA A 33 -0.79 35.69 41.71
C ALA A 33 0.22 34.55 41.81
N GLN A 34 -0.24 33.29 41.89
CA GLN A 34 0.63 32.11 41.91
C GLN A 34 1.45 31.98 40.61
N TRP A 35 0.81 32.11 39.45
CA TRP A 35 1.48 32.00 38.15
C TRP A 35 2.45 33.16 37.90
N SER A 36 2.12 34.38 38.35
CA SER A 36 3.05 35.52 38.25
C SER A 36 4.34 35.29 39.03
N ARG A 37 4.28 34.61 40.19
CA ARG A 37 5.48 34.22 40.96
C ARG A 37 6.34 33.19 40.22
N TYR A 38 5.74 32.34 39.39
CA TYR A 38 6.45 31.31 38.63
C TYR A 38 6.97 31.77 37.27
N ARG A 39 6.78 33.05 36.91
CA ARG A 39 7.22 33.61 35.62
C ARG A 39 8.73 33.47 35.37
N ASN A 40 9.53 33.43 36.44
CA ASN A 40 10.98 33.28 36.38
C ASN A 40 11.47 31.90 36.89
N HIS A 41 10.57 30.92 37.07
CA HIS A 41 10.92 29.60 37.60
C HIS A 41 11.52 28.70 36.49
N PRO A 42 12.67 28.02 36.72
CA PRO A 42 13.43 27.32 35.68
C PRO A 42 12.63 26.35 34.81
N THR A 43 11.67 25.64 35.41
CA THR A 43 10.84 24.63 34.72
C THR A 43 9.37 25.02 34.56
N LYS A 44 8.92 26.11 35.19
CA LYS A 44 7.48 26.47 35.27
C LYS A 44 7.16 27.80 34.57
N ALA A 45 8.18 28.56 34.16
CA ALA A 45 8.04 29.86 33.50
C ALA A 45 7.15 29.83 32.25
N ILE A 46 7.37 28.87 31.35
CA ILE A 46 6.64 28.77 30.07
C ILE A 46 5.15 28.52 30.31
N LYS A 47 4.80 27.50 31.12
CA LYS A 47 3.40 27.17 31.44
C LYS A 47 2.70 28.29 32.21
N SER A 48 3.41 28.94 33.14
CA SER A 48 2.82 30.02 33.95
C SER A 48 2.52 31.25 33.09
N LYS A 49 3.37 31.57 32.10
CA LYS A 49 3.09 32.62 31.12
C LYS A 49 1.84 32.29 30.30
N GLN A 50 1.73 31.05 29.80
CA GLN A 50 0.55 30.60 29.06
C GLN A 50 -0.74 30.72 29.88
N TYR A 51 -0.75 30.29 31.14
CA TYR A 51 -1.95 30.41 31.99
C TYR A 51 -2.32 31.86 32.29
N ILE A 52 -1.35 32.76 32.44
CA ILE A 52 -1.60 34.21 32.62
C ILE A 52 -2.25 34.80 31.36
N ASP A 53 -1.74 34.45 30.18
CA ASP A 53 -2.27 34.93 28.90
C ASP A 53 -3.72 34.44 28.68
N MET A 54 -4.11 33.31 29.29
CA MET A 54 -5.46 32.73 29.24
C MET A 54 -6.47 33.32 30.24
N ILE A 55 -6.05 34.14 31.21
CA ILE A 55 -6.94 34.69 32.24
C ILE A 55 -8.17 35.41 31.67
N PRO A 56 -8.07 36.24 30.61
CA PRO A 56 -9.25 36.88 30.01
C PRO A 56 -10.28 35.86 29.50
N GLU A 57 -9.80 34.76 28.91
CA GLU A 57 -10.65 33.68 28.42
C GLU A 57 -11.28 32.89 29.57
N ILE A 58 -10.51 32.59 30.62
CA ILE A 58 -11.00 31.91 31.83
C ILE A 58 -12.14 32.72 32.46
N ARG A 59 -11.97 34.04 32.62
CA ARG A 59 -13.03 34.92 33.15
C ARG A 59 -14.27 34.91 32.27
N ARG A 60 -14.11 34.95 30.94
CA ARG A 60 -15.23 34.92 29.99
C ARG A 60 -16.02 33.61 30.09
N VAL A 61 -15.34 32.46 30.14
CA VAL A 61 -16.00 31.15 30.20
C VAL A 61 -16.65 30.89 31.56
N MET A 62 -16.00 31.31 32.65
CA MET A 62 -16.48 31.04 34.01
C MET A 62 -17.53 32.03 34.51
N SER A 63 -17.74 33.17 33.82
CA SER A 63 -18.82 34.12 34.09
C SER A 63 -20.14 33.77 33.38
N ASP A 64 -20.07 33.00 32.29
CA ASP A 64 -21.24 32.51 31.56
C ASP A 64 -21.79 31.22 32.21
N PRO A 65 -23.06 31.18 32.65
CA PRO A 65 -23.62 30.00 33.32
C PRO A 65 -23.62 28.71 32.50
N GLU A 66 -23.87 28.79 31.19
CA GLU A 66 -23.96 27.63 30.30
C GLU A 66 -22.59 27.08 29.97
N LEU A 67 -21.64 27.96 29.63
CA LEU A 67 -20.26 27.57 29.35
C LEU A 67 -19.59 27.01 30.60
N ARG A 68 -19.83 27.62 31.77
CA ARG A 68 -19.35 27.10 33.06
C ARG A 68 -19.94 25.73 33.38
N HIS A 69 -21.24 25.51 33.15
CA HIS A 69 -21.86 24.22 33.39
C HIS A 69 -21.30 23.13 32.45
N LYS A 70 -21.00 23.49 31.20
CA LYS A 70 -20.29 22.60 30.26
C LYS A 70 -18.88 22.28 30.78
N GLU A 71 -18.10 23.29 31.15
CA GLU A 71 -16.74 23.10 31.67
C GLU A 71 -16.72 22.25 32.94
N ALA A 72 -17.74 22.37 33.82
CA ALA A 72 -17.90 21.52 35.01
C ALA A 72 -18.23 20.05 34.66
N ARG A 73 -19.04 19.81 33.62
CA ARG A 73 -19.32 18.45 33.13
C ARG A 73 -18.08 17.82 32.53
N ASP A 74 -17.37 18.55 31.69
CA ASP A 74 -16.13 18.10 31.07
C ASP A 74 -15.05 17.82 32.15
N ALA A 75 -14.99 18.65 33.20
CA ALA A 75 -14.11 18.41 34.36
C ALA A 75 -14.45 17.09 35.09
N LYS A 76 -15.74 16.77 35.24
CA LYS A 76 -16.20 15.51 35.83
C LYS A 76 -15.83 14.32 34.96
N GLU A 77 -15.97 14.42 33.64
CA GLU A 77 -15.55 13.36 32.73
C GLU A 77 -14.04 13.15 32.76
N ILE A 78 -13.25 14.23 32.76
CA ILE A 78 -11.78 14.18 32.89
C ILE A 78 -11.38 13.53 34.23
N LEU A 79 -12.06 13.83 35.34
CA LEU A 79 -11.80 13.17 36.62
C LEU A 79 -12.24 11.70 36.61
N LYS A 80 -13.36 11.37 35.96
CA LYS A 80 -13.83 9.99 35.79
C LYS A 80 -12.87 9.17 34.94
N GLU A 81 -12.27 9.74 33.91
CA GLU A 81 -11.21 9.12 33.11
C GLU A 81 -9.89 9.01 33.87
N LYS A 82 -9.49 10.05 34.61
CA LYS A 82 -8.33 10.00 35.51
C LYS A 82 -8.51 8.92 36.59
N ASP A 83 -9.71 8.77 37.15
CA ASP A 83 -10.03 7.71 38.10
C ASP A 83 -10.04 6.34 37.41
N LYS A 84 -10.57 6.21 36.19
CA LYS A 84 -10.48 4.97 35.40
C LYS A 84 -9.02 4.54 35.23
N GLY A 85 -8.15 5.45 34.81
CA GLY A 85 -6.70 5.20 34.72
C GLY A 85 -6.03 4.92 36.07
N ARG A 86 -6.46 5.58 37.16
CA ARG A 86 -5.95 5.35 38.52
C ARG A 86 -6.28 3.94 39.02
N PHE A 87 -7.45 3.42 38.65
CA PHE A 87 -7.94 2.15 39.14
C PHE A 87 -7.69 0.96 38.19
N ASP A 88 -7.26 1.18 36.95
CA ASP A 88 -6.94 0.10 36.01
C ASP A 88 -5.88 -0.85 36.57
N LYS A 89 -4.84 -0.29 37.21
CA LYS A 89 -3.81 -1.07 37.91
C LYS A 89 -4.39 -1.93 39.04
N ILE A 90 -5.35 -1.37 39.77
CA ILE A 90 -6.01 -2.04 40.91
C ILE A 90 -6.93 -3.15 40.41
N ASP A 91 -7.71 -2.88 39.37
CA ASP A 91 -8.57 -3.86 38.72
C ASP A 91 -7.80 -5.03 38.15
N ARG A 92 -6.62 -4.77 37.58
CA ARG A 92 -5.69 -5.82 37.16
C ARG A 92 -5.20 -6.66 38.33
N HIS A 93 -4.74 -6.04 39.42
CA HIS A 93 -4.28 -6.79 40.60
C HIS A 93 -5.43 -7.60 41.22
N ILE A 94 -6.66 -7.05 41.24
CA ILE A 94 -7.86 -7.77 41.65
C ILE A 94 -8.10 -8.98 40.74
N ALA A 95 -7.99 -8.82 39.41
CA ALA A 95 -8.15 -9.92 38.47
C ALA A 95 -7.12 -11.04 38.69
N ILE A 96 -5.86 -10.68 38.99
CA ILE A 96 -4.81 -11.64 39.35
C ILE A 96 -5.23 -12.44 40.58
N LEU A 97 -5.60 -11.77 41.67
CA LEU A 97 -5.99 -12.44 42.90
C LEU A 97 -7.28 -13.26 42.74
N MET A 98 -8.27 -12.76 42.00
CA MET A 98 -9.56 -13.40 41.74
C MET A 98 -9.46 -14.63 40.82
N SER A 99 -8.35 -14.82 40.10
CA SER A 99 -8.17 -16.00 39.24
C SER A 99 -8.26 -17.34 39.99
N LYS A 100 -8.01 -17.36 41.31
CA LYS A 100 -8.25 -18.55 42.17
C LYS A 100 -9.72 -18.77 42.54
N GLY A 101 -10.60 -17.83 42.20
CA GLY A 101 -12.05 -17.84 42.45
C GLY A 101 -12.53 -16.99 43.62
N ASN A 102 -11.64 -16.53 44.51
CA ASN A 102 -11.97 -15.62 45.62
C ASN A 102 -10.74 -14.76 46.02
N VAL A 103 -10.95 -13.69 46.78
CA VAL A 103 -9.87 -12.94 47.46
C VAL A 103 -10.12 -13.00 48.97
N SER A 104 -9.12 -13.34 49.76
CA SER A 104 -9.22 -13.39 51.23
C SER A 104 -9.16 -11.98 51.84
N LYS A 105 -9.72 -11.80 53.04
CA LYS A 105 -9.63 -10.53 53.78
C LYS A 105 -8.19 -10.06 54.02
N LYS A 106 -7.24 -11.00 54.13
CA LYS A 106 -5.82 -10.68 54.29
C LYS A 106 -5.22 -10.10 53.02
N GLU A 107 -5.60 -10.64 51.86
CA GLU A 107 -5.16 -10.15 50.56
C GLU A 107 -5.80 -8.80 50.22
N THR A 108 -7.08 -8.57 50.58
CA THR A 108 -7.73 -7.26 50.40
C THR A 108 -7.04 -6.17 51.21
N ALA A 109 -6.73 -6.43 52.48
CA ALA A 109 -6.02 -5.49 53.34
C ALA A 109 -4.61 -5.16 52.83
N LYS A 110 -3.88 -6.17 52.33
CA LYS A 110 -2.54 -5.96 51.75
C LYS A 110 -2.62 -5.22 50.41
N LEU A 111 -3.61 -5.52 49.57
CA LEU A 111 -3.80 -4.84 48.29
C LEU A 111 -4.19 -3.38 48.49
N ALA A 112 -5.04 -3.09 49.48
CA ALA A 112 -5.37 -1.74 49.92
C ALA A 112 -4.11 -0.97 50.36
N LYS A 113 -3.23 -1.61 51.14
CA LYS A 113 -1.94 -1.02 51.55
C LYS A 113 -1.00 -0.79 50.36
N MET A 114 -0.93 -1.73 49.42
CA MET A 114 -0.08 -1.65 48.22
C MET A 114 -0.42 -0.46 47.32
N HIS A 115 -1.71 -0.15 47.16
CA HIS A 115 -2.18 0.96 46.31
C HIS A 115 -2.48 2.25 47.07
N GLY A 116 -2.38 2.24 48.41
CA GLY A 116 -2.68 3.40 49.25
C GLY A 116 -4.16 3.82 49.20
N ILE A 117 -5.09 2.85 49.12
CA ILE A 117 -6.55 3.10 49.03
C ILE A 117 -7.27 2.38 50.19
N PRO A 118 -8.37 2.93 50.74
CA PRO A 118 -9.14 2.27 51.80
C PRO A 118 -9.64 0.87 51.41
N GLU A 119 -9.59 -0.06 52.35
CA GLU A 119 -10.05 -1.46 52.14
C GLU A 119 -11.52 -1.56 51.65
N PRO A 120 -12.48 -0.76 52.15
CA PRO A 120 -13.86 -0.80 51.65
C PRO A 120 -13.99 -0.56 50.15
N ALA A 121 -13.17 0.34 49.58
CA ALA A 121 -13.19 0.65 48.15
C ALA A 121 -12.69 -0.54 47.30
N ILE A 122 -11.69 -1.28 47.80
CA ILE A 122 -11.22 -2.52 47.17
C ILE A 122 -12.30 -3.60 47.26
N GLN A 123 -12.97 -3.74 48.41
CA GLN A 123 -14.04 -4.73 48.60
C GLN A 123 -15.24 -4.48 47.69
N GLU A 124 -15.67 -3.23 47.52
CA GLU A 124 -16.77 -2.89 46.62
C GLU A 124 -16.43 -3.23 45.16
N ARG A 125 -15.20 -2.96 44.74
CA ARG A 125 -14.70 -3.30 43.40
C ARG A 125 -14.64 -4.81 43.16
N ILE A 126 -14.23 -5.59 44.17
CA ILE A 126 -14.26 -7.06 44.10
C ILE A 126 -15.70 -7.55 43.96
N LYS A 127 -16.63 -7.06 44.79
CA LYS A 127 -18.06 -7.46 44.74
C LYS A 127 -18.68 -7.20 43.37
N LYS A 128 -18.40 -6.04 42.76
CA LYS A 128 -18.91 -5.68 41.42
C LYS A 128 -18.51 -6.67 40.32
N LYS A 129 -17.36 -7.33 40.44
CA LYS A 129 -16.82 -8.26 39.43
C LYS A 129 -16.81 -9.73 39.88
N GLU A 130 -17.27 -10.03 41.10
CA GLU A 130 -17.15 -11.35 41.72
C GLU A 130 -17.87 -12.43 40.91
N LEU A 131 -19.11 -12.16 40.51
CA LEU A 131 -19.91 -13.07 39.70
C LEU A 131 -19.22 -13.37 38.35
N PHE A 132 -18.66 -12.33 37.73
CA PHE A 132 -17.96 -12.46 36.45
C PHE A 132 -16.77 -13.43 36.56
N PHE A 133 -15.90 -13.21 37.54
CA PHE A 133 -14.71 -14.05 37.72
C PHE A 133 -15.02 -15.50 38.11
N LYS A 134 -16.11 -15.74 38.86
CA LYS A 134 -16.55 -17.11 39.20
C LYS A 134 -16.98 -17.90 37.97
N ILE A 135 -17.75 -17.27 37.08
CA ILE A 135 -18.20 -17.89 35.82
C ILE A 135 -16.99 -18.06 34.87
N ASP A 136 -16.16 -17.02 34.70
CA ASP A 136 -14.94 -17.06 33.87
C ASP A 136 -14.03 -18.24 34.23
N ARG A 137 -13.83 -18.48 35.53
CA ARG A 137 -13.04 -19.62 36.02
C ARG A 137 -13.65 -20.97 35.63
N GLN A 138 -14.97 -21.14 35.77
CA GLN A 138 -15.64 -22.38 35.40
C GLN A 138 -15.59 -22.62 33.89
N VAL A 139 -15.79 -21.56 33.09
CA VAL A 139 -15.65 -21.61 31.63
C VAL A 139 -14.25 -22.08 31.23
N ARG A 140 -13.19 -21.54 31.83
CA ARG A 140 -11.80 -22.00 31.57
C ARG A 140 -11.60 -23.47 31.94
N ILE A 141 -12.11 -23.91 33.09
CA ILE A 141 -12.02 -25.32 33.52
C ILE A 141 -12.76 -26.24 32.53
N LEU A 142 -13.88 -25.79 31.97
CA LEU A 142 -14.64 -26.54 30.97
C LEU A 142 -13.91 -26.62 29.64
N LEU A 143 -13.37 -25.51 29.13
CA LEU A 143 -12.60 -25.47 27.88
C LEU A 143 -11.34 -26.34 27.95
N ALA A 144 -10.64 -26.36 29.10
CA ALA A 144 -9.46 -27.22 29.30
C ALA A 144 -9.77 -28.73 29.28
N LYS A 145 -11.06 -29.12 29.41
CA LYS A 145 -11.51 -30.53 29.32
C LYS A 145 -11.97 -30.91 27.91
N GLY A 146 -11.83 -30.02 26.93
CA GLY A 146 -12.29 -30.21 25.55
C GLY A 146 -13.65 -29.57 25.26
N PRO A 147 -14.35 -29.99 24.19
CA PRO A 147 -15.61 -29.40 23.76
C PRO A 147 -16.65 -29.37 24.88
N VAL A 148 -17.27 -28.20 25.10
CA VAL A 148 -18.27 -28.01 26.15
C VAL A 148 -19.63 -28.42 25.62
N SER A 149 -20.22 -29.49 26.19
CA SER A 149 -21.55 -29.94 25.79
C SER A 149 -22.64 -29.01 26.28
N ASP A 150 -23.73 -28.94 25.52
CA ASP A 150 -24.93 -28.14 25.84
C ASP A 150 -25.49 -28.37 27.25
N LYS A 151 -25.39 -29.61 27.75
CA LYS A 151 -25.77 -29.97 29.12
C LYS A 151 -24.93 -29.22 30.16
N LYS A 152 -23.60 -29.14 29.96
CA LYS A 152 -22.71 -28.40 30.88
C LYS A 152 -22.93 -26.89 30.83
N ILE A 153 -23.32 -26.36 29.66
CA ILE A 153 -23.72 -24.95 29.51
C ILE A 153 -25.00 -24.67 30.33
N ALA A 154 -26.00 -25.55 30.23
CA ALA A 154 -27.24 -25.44 30.98
C ALA A 154 -27.04 -25.57 32.50
N ASP A 155 -26.17 -26.49 32.94
CA ASP A 155 -25.83 -26.66 34.36
C ASP A 155 -25.15 -25.41 34.93
N LEU A 156 -24.23 -24.80 34.17
CA LEU A 156 -23.53 -23.57 34.57
C LEU A 156 -24.46 -22.35 34.60
N ALA A 157 -25.34 -22.23 33.61
CA ALA A 157 -26.39 -21.22 33.53
C ALA A 157 -27.31 -21.28 34.77
N LYS A 158 -27.73 -22.49 35.15
CA LYS A 158 -28.55 -22.73 36.35
C LYS A 158 -27.80 -22.43 37.65
N GLN A 159 -26.52 -22.80 37.74
CA GLN A 159 -25.70 -22.58 38.94
C GLN A 159 -25.53 -21.09 39.29
N TYR A 160 -25.41 -20.22 38.28
CA TYR A 160 -25.15 -18.79 38.48
C TYR A 160 -26.36 -17.89 38.17
N ALA A 161 -27.53 -18.46 37.89
CA ALA A 161 -28.74 -17.74 37.50
C ALA A 161 -28.52 -16.78 36.30
N VAL A 162 -27.80 -17.26 35.28
CA VAL A 162 -27.52 -16.53 34.03
C VAL A 162 -28.16 -17.29 32.86
N GLY A 163 -28.68 -16.59 31.86
CA GLY A 163 -29.28 -17.23 30.68
C GLY A 163 -28.30 -18.16 29.93
N LYS A 164 -28.81 -19.29 29.41
CA LYS A 164 -28.01 -20.29 28.66
C LYS A 164 -27.26 -19.64 27.49
N ASP A 165 -27.93 -18.76 26.75
CA ASP A 165 -27.35 -18.08 25.58
C ASP A 165 -26.16 -17.19 25.96
N LYS A 166 -26.25 -16.49 27.10
CA LYS A 166 -25.14 -15.66 27.60
C LYS A 166 -23.93 -16.48 28.02
N ILE A 167 -24.14 -17.67 28.58
CA ILE A 167 -23.02 -18.58 28.90
C ILE A 167 -22.42 -19.16 27.63
N ALA A 168 -23.23 -19.51 26.63
CA ALA A 168 -22.76 -20.01 25.34
C ALA A 168 -21.94 -18.94 24.58
N GLU A 169 -22.45 -17.71 24.48
CA GLU A 169 -21.75 -16.55 23.91
C GLU A 169 -20.42 -16.31 24.62
N TRP A 170 -20.40 -16.40 25.95
CA TRP A 170 -19.19 -16.17 26.72
C TRP A 170 -18.15 -17.29 26.57
N ILE A 171 -18.58 -18.54 26.43
CA ILE A 171 -17.70 -19.68 26.10
C ILE A 171 -17.09 -19.46 24.71
N GLN A 172 -17.90 -19.08 23.72
CA GLN A 172 -17.44 -18.82 22.36
C GLN A 172 -16.44 -17.67 22.32
N LYS A 173 -16.78 -16.53 22.94
CA LYS A 173 -15.89 -15.38 23.07
C LYS A 173 -14.58 -15.74 23.77
N LYS A 174 -14.63 -16.59 24.81
CA LYS A 174 -13.41 -17.06 25.48
C LYS A 174 -12.55 -17.98 24.62
N LYS A 175 -13.15 -18.82 23.79
CA LYS A 175 -12.42 -19.64 22.83
C LYS A 175 -11.69 -18.76 21.80
N GLU A 176 -12.37 -17.74 21.28
CA GLU A 176 -11.79 -16.77 20.34
C GLU A 176 -10.65 -15.96 20.98
N GLU A 177 -10.83 -15.45 22.21
CA GLU A 177 -9.79 -14.72 22.94
C GLU A 177 -8.52 -15.55 23.14
N ILE A 178 -8.64 -16.85 23.44
CA ILE A 178 -7.48 -17.75 23.61
C ILE A 178 -6.68 -17.85 22.32
N PHE A 179 -7.33 -18.11 21.19
CA PHE A 179 -6.62 -18.22 19.91
C PHE A 179 -6.07 -16.88 19.44
N GLN A 180 -6.76 -15.77 19.70
CA GLN A 180 -6.25 -14.44 19.40
C GLN A 180 -4.96 -14.12 20.19
N GLU A 181 -4.89 -14.49 21.47
CA GLU A 181 -3.67 -14.32 22.28
C GLU A 181 -2.52 -15.24 21.78
N ILE A 182 -2.83 -16.46 21.33
CA ILE A 182 -1.85 -17.36 20.70
C ILE A 182 -1.35 -16.76 19.38
N ASP A 183 -2.26 -16.34 18.49
CA ASP A 183 -1.92 -15.78 17.18
C ASP A 183 -1.08 -14.49 17.32
N THR A 184 -1.37 -13.66 18.32
CA THR A 184 -0.56 -12.47 18.64
C THR A 184 0.88 -12.86 19.01
N TYR A 185 1.05 -13.91 19.82
CA TYR A 185 2.38 -14.42 20.17
C TYR A 185 3.09 -15.06 18.96
N LEU A 186 2.36 -15.81 18.13
CA LEU A 186 2.92 -16.42 16.92
C LEU A 186 3.37 -15.36 15.91
N ALA A 187 2.63 -14.25 15.74
CA ALA A 187 3.05 -13.12 14.91
C ALA A 187 4.33 -12.45 15.43
N PHE A 188 4.54 -12.41 16.75
CA PHE A 188 5.83 -12.00 17.33
C PHE A 188 6.96 -12.99 16.97
N CYS A 189 6.69 -14.30 17.03
CA CYS A 189 7.64 -15.33 16.61
C CYS A 189 7.94 -15.31 15.09
N GLU A 190 6.96 -14.94 14.26
CA GLU A 190 7.16 -14.72 12.81
C GLU A 190 8.14 -13.58 12.56
N ARG A 191 8.00 -12.43 13.23
CA ARG A 191 8.97 -11.32 13.17
C ARG A 191 10.37 -11.76 13.59
N ARG A 192 10.47 -12.68 14.55
CA ARG A 192 11.73 -13.27 15.01
C ARG A 192 12.30 -14.32 14.04
N GLY A 193 11.46 -14.90 13.18
CA GLY A 193 11.81 -15.90 12.18
C GLY A 193 11.88 -17.34 12.70
N PHE A 194 11.61 -17.59 13.99
CA PHE A 194 11.58 -18.94 14.55
C PHE A 194 10.81 -19.03 15.87
N ILE A 195 10.37 -20.24 16.22
CA ILE A 195 9.82 -20.63 17.52
C ILE A 195 10.50 -21.93 18.01
N THR A 196 10.74 -22.09 19.31
CA THR A 196 11.35 -23.31 19.87
C THR A 196 10.28 -24.35 20.21
N GLU A 197 10.59 -25.64 20.15
CA GLU A 197 9.67 -26.69 20.61
C GLU A 197 9.24 -26.48 22.07
N LYS A 198 10.15 -25.97 22.90
CA LYS A 198 9.86 -25.65 24.30
C LYS A 198 8.88 -24.49 24.45
N ALA A 199 8.97 -23.46 23.62
CA ALA A 199 7.97 -22.39 23.56
C ALA A 199 6.61 -22.92 23.12
N ILE A 200 6.55 -23.85 22.15
CA ILE A 200 5.30 -24.51 21.72
C ILE A 200 4.68 -25.30 22.87
N SER A 201 5.46 -26.15 23.55
CA SER A 201 4.98 -26.91 24.71
C SER A 201 4.55 -26.01 25.87
N GLN A 202 5.25 -24.89 26.08
CA GLN A 202 4.86 -23.91 27.10
C GLN A 202 3.57 -23.18 26.72
N LEU A 203 3.38 -22.83 25.45
CA LEU A 203 2.18 -22.18 24.93
C LEU A 203 0.96 -23.12 25.03
N ALA A 204 1.14 -24.39 24.65
CA ALA A 204 0.15 -25.45 24.81
C ALA A 204 -0.30 -25.61 26.27
N ARG A 205 0.67 -25.70 27.20
CA ARG A 205 0.39 -25.77 28.65
C ARG A 205 -0.21 -24.49 29.21
N LEU A 206 0.17 -23.33 28.68
CA LEU A 206 -0.32 -22.04 29.16
C LEU A 206 -1.80 -21.86 28.88
N TYR A 207 -2.26 -22.30 27.72
CA TYR A 207 -3.64 -22.16 27.25
C TYR A 207 -4.48 -23.43 27.40
N ASP A 208 -3.89 -24.55 27.86
CA ASP A 208 -4.52 -25.87 27.92
C ASP A 208 -5.06 -26.32 26.54
N VAL A 209 -4.30 -26.05 25.48
CA VAL A 209 -4.59 -26.40 24.07
C VAL A 209 -3.60 -27.48 23.60
N GLY A 210 -4.03 -28.37 22.68
CA GLY A 210 -3.15 -29.39 22.13
C GLY A 210 -2.01 -28.78 21.29
N GLU A 211 -0.79 -29.31 21.41
CA GLU A 211 0.37 -28.84 20.62
C GLU A 211 0.09 -28.87 19.11
N GLY A 212 -0.67 -29.86 18.63
CA GLY A 212 -1.07 -29.98 17.22
C GLY A 212 -1.89 -28.78 16.69
N GLU A 213 -2.76 -28.19 17.50
CA GLU A 213 -3.55 -27.01 17.09
C GLU A 213 -2.69 -25.75 17.01
N ILE A 214 -1.63 -25.68 17.82
CA ILE A 214 -0.64 -24.61 17.76
C ILE A 214 0.27 -24.82 16.54
N HIS A 215 0.71 -26.06 16.28
CA HIS A 215 1.55 -26.40 15.12
C HIS A 215 0.91 -25.99 13.78
N GLN A 216 -0.41 -26.16 13.63
CA GLN A 216 -1.13 -25.75 12.42
C GLN A 216 -1.14 -24.23 12.17
N ARG A 217 -0.88 -23.44 13.22
CA ARG A 217 -0.88 -21.97 13.17
C ARG A 217 0.54 -21.37 13.09
N ILE A 218 1.58 -22.20 13.17
CA ILE A 218 2.97 -21.75 13.08
C ILE A 218 3.37 -21.58 11.62
N VAL A 219 3.74 -20.36 11.25
CA VAL A 219 4.27 -20.05 9.91
C VAL A 219 5.81 -20.00 9.90
N CYS A 220 6.45 -19.79 11.06
CA CYS A 220 7.90 -19.67 11.18
C CYS A 220 8.62 -21.00 11.51
N SER A 221 9.94 -21.04 11.34
CA SER A 221 10.71 -22.29 11.53
C SER A 221 10.73 -22.77 12.99
N ILE A 222 10.50 -24.07 13.22
CA ILE A 222 10.57 -24.70 14.55
C ILE A 222 11.99 -25.20 14.83
N ARG A 223 12.60 -24.75 15.93
CA ARG A 223 13.94 -25.18 16.37
C ARG A 223 13.88 -26.22 17.49
N LYS A 224 14.68 -27.30 17.36
CA LYS A 224 14.84 -28.36 18.37
C LYS A 224 15.96 -28.01 19.36
N GLY A 225 15.62 -27.81 20.63
CA GLY A 225 16.58 -27.84 21.75
C GLY A 225 17.07 -26.50 22.33
N ASP A 226 17.27 -26.50 23.65
CA ASP A 226 17.73 -25.39 24.50
C ASP A 226 19.03 -24.74 23.99
N VAL A 227 19.01 -23.43 23.78
CA VAL A 227 20.26 -22.64 23.80
C VAL A 227 20.68 -22.53 25.27
N ARG A 228 21.44 -23.51 25.76
CA ARG A 228 22.33 -23.24 26.90
C ARG A 228 23.61 -22.62 26.35
N ASN A 229 23.66 -21.30 26.38
CA ASN A 229 24.87 -20.61 26.77
C ASN A 229 24.47 -19.48 27.70
N GLU A 230 24.79 -19.65 28.98
CA GLU A 230 24.72 -18.60 30.00
C GLU A 230 25.82 -17.54 29.82
N ASP A 231 26.63 -17.59 28.77
CA ASP A 231 27.55 -16.53 28.40
C ASP A 231 27.21 -15.90 27.04
N ILE A 232 27.03 -14.57 27.08
CA ILE A 232 26.75 -13.62 25.99
C ILE A 232 25.27 -13.57 25.54
N ARG A 233 24.37 -13.20 26.47
CA ARG A 233 23.27 -12.29 26.09
C ARG A 233 23.89 -10.89 25.94
N PRO A 234 23.90 -10.25 24.76
CA PRO A 234 24.49 -8.93 24.63
C PRO A 234 23.67 -7.95 25.48
N THR A 235 24.27 -7.45 26.56
CA THR A 235 23.68 -6.42 27.41
C THR A 235 24.33 -5.10 27.05
N LEU A 236 23.51 -4.05 26.92
CA LEU A 236 24.04 -2.71 26.71
C LEU A 236 24.77 -2.28 27.99
N ASP A 237 25.93 -1.63 27.84
CA ASP A 237 26.66 -1.09 28.99
C ASP A 237 25.77 -0.16 29.82
N LYS A 238 25.80 -0.32 31.14
CA LYS A 238 24.88 0.36 32.07
C LYS A 238 25.10 1.89 32.11
N THR A 239 26.32 2.34 31.81
CA THR A 239 26.65 3.76 31.68
C THR A 239 26.04 4.33 30.41
N LEU A 240 26.18 3.60 29.29
CA LEU A 240 25.60 3.95 28.00
C LEU A 240 24.06 3.99 28.06
N GLU A 241 23.43 3.02 28.75
CA GLU A 241 21.99 2.99 29.00
C GLU A 241 21.49 4.26 29.73
N THR A 242 22.17 4.64 30.81
CA THR A 242 21.83 5.82 31.61
C THR A 242 21.96 7.10 30.78
N LEU A 243 23.04 7.24 30.02
CA LEU A 243 23.29 8.39 29.15
C LEU A 243 22.25 8.53 28.03
N ILE A 244 21.81 7.42 27.45
CA ILE A 244 20.76 7.44 26.41
C ILE A 244 19.43 7.89 27.01
N ALA A 245 19.06 7.35 28.17
CA ALA A 245 17.80 7.71 28.85
C ALA A 245 17.76 9.20 29.25
N GLU A 246 18.86 9.73 29.79
CA GLU A 246 18.96 11.14 30.17
C GLU A 246 18.87 12.08 28.96
N ASN A 247 19.59 11.78 27.88
CA ASN A 247 19.56 12.61 26.68
C ASN A 247 18.21 12.53 25.93
N LEU A 248 17.56 11.37 25.90
CA LEU A 248 16.19 11.22 25.37
C LEU A 248 15.19 12.07 26.16
N LYS A 249 15.32 12.10 27.50
CA LYS A 249 14.48 12.92 28.38
C LYS A 249 14.65 14.42 28.14
N ILE A 250 15.87 14.90 27.88
CA ILE A 250 16.15 16.29 27.53
C ILE A 250 15.45 16.69 26.22
N LEU A 251 15.43 15.79 25.24
CA LEU A 251 14.83 16.02 23.92
C LEU A 251 13.34 15.71 23.85
N GLY A 252 12.73 15.19 24.93
CA GLY A 252 11.33 14.77 24.95
C GLY A 252 11.03 13.60 24.01
N LYS A 253 12.02 12.75 23.75
CA LYS A 253 11.92 11.59 22.86
C LYS A 253 11.73 10.29 23.64
N SER A 254 10.92 9.38 23.09
CA SER A 254 10.57 8.11 23.73
C SER A 254 11.62 7.01 23.52
N SER A 255 12.37 7.06 22.43
CA SER A 255 13.38 6.06 22.07
C SER A 255 14.35 6.58 21.00
N LEU A 256 15.43 5.84 20.74
CA LEU A 256 16.34 6.15 19.63
C LEU A 256 15.64 6.06 18.26
N TYR A 257 14.61 5.22 18.12
CA TYR A 257 13.77 5.12 16.92
C TYR A 257 12.97 6.41 16.68
N ASP A 258 12.32 6.93 17.72
CA ASP A 258 11.60 8.21 17.70
C ASP A 258 12.55 9.40 17.47
N PHE A 259 13.79 9.32 17.96
CA PHE A 259 14.83 10.29 17.65
C PHE A 259 15.25 10.26 16.16
N LEU A 260 15.33 9.08 15.56
CA LEU A 260 15.64 8.90 14.13
C LEU A 260 14.45 9.06 13.19
N GLU A 261 13.23 9.20 13.73
CA GLU A 261 11.97 9.24 12.97
C GLU A 261 11.75 7.99 12.10
N LEU A 262 12.12 6.83 12.65
CA LEU A 262 11.94 5.53 12.00
C LEU A 262 11.24 4.55 12.96
N PRO A 263 10.42 3.62 12.45
CA PRO A 263 9.75 2.65 13.31
C PRO A 263 10.74 1.56 13.81
N PRO A 264 10.42 0.86 14.93
CA PRO A 264 11.33 -0.12 15.53
C PRO A 264 11.66 -1.35 14.66
N ASP A 265 10.81 -1.66 13.68
CA ASP A 265 10.94 -2.74 12.71
C ASP A 265 11.78 -2.34 11.48
N ALA A 266 12.17 -1.06 11.36
CA ALA A 266 12.97 -0.58 10.25
C ALA A 266 14.24 -1.44 10.04
N PRO A 267 14.62 -1.73 8.78
CA PRO A 267 15.78 -2.57 8.49
C PRO A 267 17.07 -1.87 8.95
N LEU A 268 18.05 -2.66 9.40
CA LEU A 268 19.26 -2.14 10.06
C LEU A 268 20.01 -1.11 9.19
N ASN A 269 20.05 -1.33 7.88
CA ASN A 269 20.66 -0.42 6.90
C ASN A 269 19.97 0.95 6.85
N ALA A 270 18.64 1.02 6.99
CA ALA A 270 17.89 2.27 7.04
C ALA A 270 18.20 3.05 8.33
N LEU A 271 18.26 2.37 9.47
CA LEU A 271 18.65 2.96 10.76
C LEU A 271 20.08 3.50 10.71
N GLN A 272 21.01 2.76 10.12
CA GLN A 272 22.41 3.19 9.95
C GLN A 272 22.53 4.42 9.06
N LYS A 273 21.82 4.43 7.93
CA LYS A 273 21.80 5.58 7.01
C LYS A 273 21.23 6.82 7.71
N LYS A 274 20.09 6.67 8.37
CA LYS A 274 19.40 7.77 9.07
C LYS A 274 20.20 8.30 10.25
N ALA A 275 20.89 7.44 10.99
CA ALA A 275 21.78 7.85 12.09
C ALA A 275 22.93 8.74 11.58
N LYS A 276 23.56 8.38 10.46
CA LYS A 276 24.62 9.20 9.83
C LYS A 276 24.09 10.52 9.28
N GLU A 277 22.91 10.52 8.66
CA GLU A 277 22.25 11.73 8.18
C GLU A 277 21.94 12.69 9.34
N LYS A 278 21.35 12.18 10.43
CA LYS A 278 21.00 12.97 11.62
C LYS A 278 22.26 13.53 12.31
N GLU A 279 23.34 12.75 12.39
CA GLU A 279 24.64 13.22 12.90
C GLU A 279 25.21 14.35 12.04
N THR A 280 25.18 14.20 10.71
CA THR A 280 25.69 15.22 9.78
C THR A 280 24.86 16.51 9.85
N GLN A 281 23.54 16.39 9.98
CA GLN A 281 22.64 17.52 10.18
C GLN A 281 22.96 18.27 11.47
N LEU A 282 23.12 17.57 12.59
CA LEU A 282 23.39 18.18 13.89
C LEU A 282 24.80 18.79 13.98
N ARG A 283 25.80 18.21 13.30
CA ARG A 283 27.14 18.82 13.19
C ARG A 283 27.13 20.15 12.42
N ARG A 284 26.24 20.33 11.44
CA ARG A 284 26.12 21.58 10.66
C ARG A 284 25.47 22.72 11.46
N ILE A 285 24.64 22.40 12.45
CA ILE A 285 23.85 23.39 13.19
C ILE A 285 24.74 24.21 14.16
N GLY A 286 25.90 23.70 14.59
CA GLY A 286 26.99 24.47 15.21
C GLY A 286 26.70 25.21 16.52
N GLN A 287 25.45 25.24 16.98
CA GLN A 287 25.02 25.90 18.21
C GLN A 287 25.29 24.99 19.43
N LYS A 288 25.83 25.58 20.51
CA LYS A 288 26.15 24.89 21.77
C LYS A 288 25.03 25.08 22.79
N ASP A 289 23.79 24.78 22.43
CA ASP A 289 22.69 24.72 23.39
C ASP A 289 22.50 23.28 23.93
N ALA A 290 21.74 23.14 25.01
CA ALA A 290 21.54 21.84 25.67
C ALA A 290 20.86 20.81 24.75
N LEU A 291 20.00 21.27 23.83
CA LEU A 291 19.29 20.42 22.88
C LEU A 291 20.22 19.92 21.76
N ALA A 292 21.06 20.78 21.18
CA ALA A 292 22.05 20.36 20.18
C ALA A 292 23.10 19.43 20.79
N THR A 293 23.48 19.63 22.05
CA THR A 293 24.44 18.76 22.76
C THR A 293 23.85 17.37 23.03
N ALA A 294 22.63 17.29 23.57
CA ALA A 294 21.92 16.02 23.77
C ALA A 294 21.63 15.31 22.44
N GLY A 295 21.26 16.07 21.40
CA GLY A 295 21.01 15.55 20.06
C GLY A 295 22.28 14.97 19.42
N GLY A 296 23.41 15.69 19.52
CA GLY A 296 24.70 15.22 19.00
C GLY A 296 25.17 13.95 19.70
N ALA A 297 25.02 13.88 21.03
CA ALA A 297 25.33 12.67 21.81
C ALA A 297 24.46 11.47 21.39
N LEU A 298 23.14 11.67 21.24
CA LEU A 298 22.24 10.61 20.77
C LEU A 298 22.55 10.16 19.34
N ALA A 299 22.88 11.08 18.43
CA ALA A 299 23.26 10.72 17.07
C ALA A 299 24.53 9.85 17.04
N GLY A 300 25.52 10.17 17.87
CA GLY A 300 26.70 9.33 18.08
C GLY A 300 26.35 7.96 18.65
N HIS A 301 25.49 7.89 19.67
CA HIS A 301 25.02 6.62 20.24
C HIS A 301 24.22 5.78 19.24
N CYS A 302 23.39 6.39 18.38
CA CYS A 302 22.67 5.69 17.31
C CYS A 302 23.63 4.99 16.33
N ILE A 303 24.75 5.63 15.98
CA ILE A 303 25.75 5.04 15.08
C ILE A 303 26.43 3.83 15.72
N VAL A 304 26.65 3.85 17.04
CA VAL A 304 27.23 2.73 17.78
C VAL A 304 26.21 1.61 17.94
N ILE A 305 25.00 1.91 18.41
CA ILE A 305 23.95 0.93 18.70
C ILE A 305 23.45 0.23 17.44
N PHE A 306 23.24 0.96 16.35
CA PHE A 306 22.78 0.37 15.08
C PHE A 306 23.93 -0.12 14.19
N ARG A 307 25.15 -0.25 14.72
CA ARG A 307 26.30 -0.78 13.96
C ARG A 307 26.12 -2.26 13.60
N THR A 308 25.65 -3.08 14.53
CA THR A 308 25.46 -4.52 14.31
C THR A 308 24.09 -4.97 14.81
N LYS A 309 23.65 -6.16 14.38
CA LYS A 309 22.38 -6.74 14.80
C LYS A 309 22.38 -7.05 16.30
N GLU A 310 23.53 -7.43 16.85
CA GLU A 310 23.73 -7.79 18.24
C GLU A 310 23.56 -6.58 19.17
N LEU A 311 24.11 -5.42 18.81
CA LEU A 311 23.99 -4.18 19.58
C LEU A 311 22.58 -3.58 19.49
N ARG A 312 21.92 -3.69 18.34
CA ARG A 312 20.49 -3.38 18.20
C ARG A 312 19.66 -4.26 19.14
N ASN A 313 19.88 -5.57 19.11
CA ASN A 313 19.17 -6.52 19.97
C ASN A 313 19.41 -6.23 21.46
N ALA A 314 20.62 -5.81 21.84
CA ALA A 314 20.95 -5.41 23.21
C ALA A 314 20.16 -4.16 23.65
N TYR A 315 20.06 -3.15 22.78
CA TYR A 315 19.26 -1.94 23.03
C TYR A 315 17.75 -2.26 23.09
N ASP A 316 17.25 -3.09 22.18
CA ASP A 316 15.85 -3.51 22.15
C ASP A 316 15.48 -4.29 23.42
N LEU A 317 16.35 -5.18 23.89
CA LEU A 317 16.20 -5.89 25.16
C LEU A 317 16.17 -4.93 26.35
N THR A 318 17.03 -3.91 26.37
CA THR A 318 17.03 -2.85 27.39
C THR A 318 15.74 -2.01 27.35
N ARG A 319 15.21 -1.73 26.15
CA ARG A 319 13.92 -1.05 25.97
C ARG A 319 12.76 -1.89 26.53
N SER A 320 12.76 -3.21 26.27
CA SER A 320 11.79 -4.14 26.86
C SER A 320 11.89 -4.19 28.39
N ARG A 321 13.09 -3.99 28.97
CA ARG A 321 13.27 -3.91 30.43
C ARG A 321 12.60 -2.69 31.07
N ALA A 322 12.47 -1.56 30.37
CA ALA A 322 11.75 -0.40 30.88
C ALA A 322 10.24 -0.67 31.10
N HIS A 323 9.67 -1.61 30.33
CA HIS A 323 8.29 -2.08 30.49
C HIS A 323 8.10 -3.15 31.59
N LEU A 324 9.19 -3.69 32.18
CA LEU A 324 9.12 -4.67 33.28
C LEU A 324 8.62 -4.08 34.59
N THR A 325 8.62 -2.75 34.75
CA THR A 325 8.09 -2.10 35.97
C THR A 325 6.60 -2.42 36.19
N GLU A 326 5.83 -2.55 35.13
CA GLU A 326 4.42 -2.94 35.20
C GLU A 326 4.25 -4.43 35.54
N LEU A 327 5.08 -5.29 34.94
CA LEU A 327 5.10 -6.73 35.21
C LEU A 327 5.55 -7.02 36.66
N ASN A 328 6.54 -6.30 37.18
CA ASN A 328 7.01 -6.42 38.56
C ASN A 328 5.89 -6.11 39.55
N SER A 329 5.13 -5.05 39.30
CA SER A 329 3.97 -4.73 40.12
C SER A 329 2.89 -5.82 40.08
N ASP A 330 2.67 -6.46 38.93
CA ASP A 330 1.73 -7.58 38.80
C ASP A 330 2.28 -8.83 39.53
N ILE A 331 3.59 -9.08 39.46
CA ILE A 331 4.29 -10.14 40.19
C ILE A 331 4.18 -9.91 41.71
N ASP A 332 4.37 -8.68 42.19
CA ASP A 332 4.19 -8.29 43.60
C ASP A 332 2.76 -8.51 44.09
N ALA A 333 1.77 -8.22 43.24
CA ALA A 333 0.36 -8.48 43.54
C ALA A 333 0.06 -9.98 43.63
N ALA A 334 0.63 -10.79 42.74
CA ALA A 334 0.50 -12.24 42.75
C ALA A 334 1.21 -12.88 43.96
N GLY A 335 2.35 -12.32 44.35
CA GLY A 335 3.19 -12.75 45.47
C GLY A 335 2.82 -12.14 46.81
N ILE A 336 1.69 -11.43 46.93
CA ILE A 336 1.32 -10.65 48.11
C ILE A 336 1.26 -11.47 49.41
N ASP A 337 1.10 -12.79 49.31
CA ASP A 337 1.10 -13.77 50.40
C ASP A 337 2.39 -14.61 50.50
N GLY A 338 3.46 -14.23 49.79
CA GLY A 338 4.74 -14.92 49.73
C GLY A 338 4.71 -16.23 48.93
N LYS A 339 3.61 -16.49 48.20
CA LYS A 339 3.39 -17.70 47.41
C LYS A 339 2.73 -17.35 46.10
N ILE A 340 3.33 -17.74 44.98
CA ILE A 340 2.72 -17.61 43.65
C ILE A 340 2.13 -18.95 43.25
N ARG A 341 0.81 -18.96 43.03
CA ARG A 341 0.07 -20.13 42.55
C ARG A 341 0.22 -20.26 41.04
N ASN A 342 0.00 -21.47 40.50
CA ASN A 342 0.10 -21.71 39.07
C ASN A 342 -0.87 -20.83 38.24
N GLU A 343 -2.06 -20.56 38.76
CA GLU A 343 -3.04 -19.68 38.10
C GLU A 343 -2.52 -18.24 37.96
N TYR A 344 -1.80 -17.76 38.98
CA TYR A 344 -1.17 -16.44 38.96
C TYR A 344 0.01 -16.44 37.99
N PHE A 345 0.85 -17.48 38.06
CA PHE A 345 1.99 -17.64 37.17
C PHE A 345 1.58 -17.63 35.69
N ASN A 346 0.57 -18.43 35.32
CA ASN A 346 0.05 -18.47 33.96
C ASN A 346 -0.50 -17.10 33.52
N LEU A 347 -1.22 -16.40 34.39
CA LEU A 347 -1.72 -15.06 34.06
C LEU A 347 -0.58 -14.05 33.88
N LEU A 348 0.48 -14.12 34.69
CA LEU A 348 1.67 -13.26 34.56
C LEU A 348 2.40 -13.52 33.22
N VAL A 349 2.56 -14.78 32.83
CA VAL A 349 3.17 -15.15 31.53
C VAL A 349 2.30 -14.72 30.35
N ARG A 350 0.96 -14.83 30.43
CA ARG A 350 0.10 -14.30 29.36
C ARG A 350 0.21 -12.79 29.23
N ARG A 351 0.35 -12.08 30.35
CA ARG A 351 0.48 -10.62 30.37
C ARG A 351 1.81 -10.15 29.80
N SER A 352 2.89 -10.93 29.95
CA SER A 352 4.17 -10.58 29.34
C SER A 352 4.16 -10.60 27.82
N PHE A 353 3.18 -11.24 27.16
CA PHE A 353 3.02 -11.14 25.71
C PHE A 353 2.60 -9.73 25.26
N LYS A 354 1.88 -8.98 26.10
CA LYS A 354 1.46 -7.60 25.79
C LYS A 354 2.62 -6.60 25.79
N ILE A 355 3.80 -7.01 26.27
CA ILE A 355 5.03 -6.22 26.28
C ILE A 355 6.10 -6.84 25.37
N ASP A 356 5.68 -7.62 24.36
CA ASP A 356 6.53 -8.28 23.36
C ASP A 356 7.66 -9.14 23.95
N MET A 357 7.38 -9.81 25.08
CA MET A 357 8.34 -10.70 25.74
C MET A 357 8.11 -12.16 25.35
N ASP A 358 9.20 -12.84 24.96
CA ASP A 358 9.16 -14.26 24.62
C ASP A 358 8.71 -15.12 25.81
N ILE A 359 7.98 -16.22 25.55
CA ILE A 359 7.42 -17.06 26.61
C ILE A 359 8.51 -17.65 27.52
N GLU A 360 9.67 -18.01 26.95
CA GLU A 360 10.76 -18.59 27.73
C GLU A 360 11.46 -17.52 28.57
N ASP A 361 11.63 -16.31 28.02
CA ASP A 361 12.18 -15.18 28.75
C ASP A 361 11.23 -14.73 29.87
N ALA A 362 9.92 -14.74 29.64
CA ALA A 362 8.89 -14.46 30.64
C ALA A 362 8.90 -15.46 31.78
N VAL A 363 8.89 -16.75 31.46
CA VAL A 363 8.96 -17.82 32.46
C VAL A 363 10.25 -17.71 33.28
N SER A 364 11.38 -17.44 32.62
CA SER A 364 12.68 -17.30 33.29
C SER A 364 12.73 -16.07 34.19
N TYR A 365 12.25 -14.92 33.71
CA TYR A 365 12.22 -13.66 34.44
C TYR A 365 11.36 -13.76 35.71
N ILE A 366 10.12 -14.26 35.58
CA ILE A 366 9.20 -14.39 36.73
C ILE A 366 9.79 -15.34 37.78
N ARG A 367 10.41 -16.44 37.36
CA ARG A 367 11.09 -17.37 38.28
C ARG A 367 12.27 -16.74 39.00
N GLU A 368 13.10 -15.99 38.29
CA GLU A 368 14.24 -15.28 38.88
C GLU A 368 13.79 -14.20 39.86
N TYR A 369 12.75 -13.42 39.51
CA TYR A 369 12.16 -12.41 40.38
C TYR A 369 11.61 -13.05 41.66
N CYS A 370 10.84 -14.14 41.54
CA CYS A 370 10.33 -14.87 42.71
C CYS A 370 11.45 -15.43 43.59
N ARG A 371 12.57 -15.88 42.99
CA ARG A 371 13.74 -16.37 43.73
C ARG A 371 14.41 -15.25 44.53
N LYS A 372 14.57 -14.06 43.93
CA LYS A 372 15.12 -12.87 44.60
C LYS A 372 14.25 -12.45 45.78
N GLU A 373 12.94 -12.43 45.60
CA GLU A 373 11.95 -12.09 46.63
C GLU A 373 11.64 -13.23 47.62
N LYS A 374 12.26 -14.40 47.44
CA LYS A 374 12.09 -15.61 48.28
C LYS A 374 10.64 -16.14 48.34
N TRP A 375 9.89 -16.04 47.25
CA TRP A 375 8.53 -16.54 47.17
C TRP A 375 8.45 -17.98 46.66
N VAL A 376 7.45 -18.72 47.14
CA VAL A 376 7.26 -20.14 46.79
C VAL A 376 6.38 -20.27 45.53
N LEU A 377 6.90 -20.91 44.49
CA LEU A 377 6.16 -21.28 43.27
C LEU A 377 5.48 -22.65 43.45
N LYS A 378 4.16 -22.73 43.23
CA LYS A 378 3.41 -23.99 43.28
C LYS A 378 3.15 -24.52 41.87
N GLU A 379 4.04 -25.34 41.32
CA GLU A 379 3.85 -26.03 40.04
C GLU A 379 3.13 -27.39 40.23
N LYS A 380 2.25 -27.78 39.29
CA LYS A 380 1.65 -29.12 39.24
C LYS A 380 2.58 -30.06 38.44
N LYS A 381 3.17 -31.09 39.07
CA LYS A 381 3.85 -32.20 38.36
C LYS A 381 3.02 -33.48 38.46
N LYS A 382 2.72 -34.13 37.33
CA LYS A 382 2.16 -35.50 37.27
C LYS A 382 3.32 -36.51 37.23
N TRP A 383 3.29 -37.51 38.10
CA TRP A 383 4.25 -38.63 38.12
C TRP A 383 3.49 -39.90 37.72
N LEU A 384 4.10 -40.75 36.88
CA LEU A 384 3.66 -42.13 36.64
C LEU A 384 4.73 -43.05 37.24
N THR A 385 4.37 -43.88 38.21
CA THR A 385 5.19 -45.02 38.65
C THR A 385 4.43 -46.30 38.33
N ILE A 386 5.01 -47.16 37.50
CA ILE A 386 4.47 -48.48 37.19
C ILE A 386 5.09 -49.43 38.21
N ASP A 387 4.30 -49.86 39.20
CA ASP A 387 4.59 -51.07 39.95
C ASP A 387 3.38 -52.00 39.95
N LYS A 388 3.65 -53.29 39.84
CA LYS A 388 2.70 -54.33 39.45
C LYS A 388 1.57 -54.43 40.49
N LYS A 389 0.34 -54.09 40.04
CA LYS A 389 -0.98 -54.36 40.65
C LYS A 389 -1.67 -53.28 41.53
N LYS A 390 -1.33 -51.99 41.46
CA LYS A 390 -2.27 -50.93 41.91
C LYS A 390 -1.95 -49.56 41.32
N ILE A 391 -2.89 -48.96 40.57
CA ILE A 391 -2.86 -47.52 40.21
C ILE A 391 -3.32 -46.75 41.45
N VAL A 392 -2.41 -46.02 42.10
CA VAL A 392 -2.78 -45.11 43.19
C VAL A 392 -2.46 -43.68 42.75
N PHE A 393 -3.50 -42.85 42.60
CA PHE A 393 -3.37 -41.40 42.43
C PHE A 393 -3.11 -40.78 43.81
N LEU A 394 -1.88 -40.32 44.07
CA LEU A 394 -1.58 -39.52 45.25
C LEU A 394 -1.09 -38.13 44.82
N GLU A 395 -1.93 -37.11 45.02
CA GLU A 395 -1.56 -35.69 44.93
C GLU A 395 -0.63 -35.34 46.10
N LYS A 396 0.68 -35.24 45.86
CA LYS A 396 1.63 -34.77 46.88
C LYS A 396 2.40 -33.54 46.41
N TRP A 397 2.29 -32.47 47.20
CA TRP A 397 2.95 -31.18 47.01
C TRP A 397 4.44 -31.32 47.35
N THR A 398 5.36 -30.95 46.46
CA THR A 398 6.79 -30.85 46.81
C THR A 398 7.16 -29.41 47.18
N VAL A 399 7.78 -29.28 48.35
CA VAL A 399 8.42 -28.06 48.85
C VAL A 399 9.93 -28.31 48.77
N GLU A 400 10.66 -27.56 47.95
CA GLU A 400 12.11 -27.50 48.05
C GLU A 400 12.46 -26.50 49.16
N LEU A 401 12.97 -26.99 50.29
CA LEU A 401 13.53 -26.18 51.37
C LEU A 401 14.88 -26.76 51.77
N ASP A 402 15.89 -25.89 51.74
CA ASP A 402 17.23 -26.02 52.30
C ASP A 402 17.15 -26.32 53.82
N PRO A 403 17.76 -27.41 54.36
CA PRO A 403 17.52 -27.85 55.72
C PRO A 403 18.58 -27.33 56.71
N LYS A 404 18.59 -26.02 57.04
CA LYS A 404 19.31 -25.53 58.23
C LYS A 404 18.66 -24.30 58.88
N LYS A 405 17.93 -24.51 59.98
CA LYS A 405 18.15 -23.90 61.31
C LYS A 405 16.94 -24.10 62.26
N LYS A 406 17.29 -24.47 63.49
CA LYS A 406 16.45 -24.71 64.66
C LYS A 406 15.65 -23.46 65.08
N SER A 407 14.44 -23.65 65.61
CA SER A 407 14.14 -23.37 67.03
C SER A 407 12.65 -23.65 67.32
N PHE A 408 12.43 -24.54 68.28
CA PHE A 408 11.16 -24.98 68.83
C PHE A 408 11.13 -24.45 70.26
N TRP A 409 10.12 -23.65 70.64
CA TRP A 409 9.57 -23.52 72.01
C TRP A 409 8.49 -22.42 72.09
N VAL A 410 7.24 -22.78 72.42
CA VAL A 410 6.35 -22.04 73.34
C VAL A 410 5.39 -23.06 73.99
N LEU A 411 5.39 -23.05 75.32
CA LEU A 411 4.64 -23.89 76.26
C LEU A 411 3.12 -23.72 76.20
N CYS A 412 2.41 -24.82 76.41
CA CYS A 412 1.12 -24.82 77.10
C CYS A 412 1.37 -24.87 78.61
N GLY A 413 0.67 -24.03 79.37
CA GLY A 413 0.58 -24.14 80.82
C GLY A 413 -0.88 -24.06 81.25
N ALA A 414 -1.31 -24.99 82.10
CA ALA A 414 -2.12 -24.72 83.29
C ALA A 414 -2.45 -26.04 84.01
N GLY A 415 -2.16 -26.06 85.32
CA GLY A 415 -2.72 -27.01 86.27
C GLY A 415 -1.70 -28.02 86.81
N ILE A 416 -1.46 -28.17 88.10
CA ILE A 416 -2.23 -27.76 89.28
C ILE A 416 -1.27 -27.61 90.46
N ALA A 417 -1.55 -26.58 91.24
CA ALA A 417 -1.01 -26.34 92.57
C ALA A 417 -1.37 -27.49 93.53
N ALA A 418 -0.37 -28.26 93.98
CA ALA A 418 -0.51 -29.14 95.15
C ALA A 418 0.83 -29.56 95.79
N LEU A 419 1.98 -28.97 95.44
CA LEU A 419 3.29 -29.49 95.89
C LEU A 419 4.30 -28.41 96.30
N LEU A 420 3.80 -27.25 96.72
CA LEU A 420 4.63 -26.11 97.18
C LEU A 420 4.77 -25.98 98.70
N ILE A 421 4.38 -26.99 99.49
CA ILE A 421 4.52 -26.96 100.96
C ILE A 421 5.62 -27.90 101.49
N VAL A 422 6.28 -28.70 100.64
CA VAL A 422 7.36 -29.62 101.08
C VAL A 422 8.76 -29.20 100.57
N ILE A 423 8.85 -28.18 99.69
CA ILE A 423 10.11 -27.83 99.01
C ILE A 423 11.02 -26.89 99.83
N SER A 424 10.53 -26.24 100.89
CA SER A 424 11.34 -25.33 101.71
C SER A 424 12.22 -26.01 102.78
N ALA A 425 12.07 -27.31 103.04
CA ALA A 425 12.82 -28.02 104.09
C ALA A 425 13.81 -29.11 103.58
N VAL A 426 13.88 -29.38 102.27
CA VAL A 426 14.77 -30.43 101.69
C VAL A 426 16.01 -29.84 100.99
N THR A 427 16.09 -28.52 100.81
CA THR A 427 17.13 -27.86 100.01
C THR A 427 18.53 -27.84 100.63
N VAL A 428 18.69 -28.22 101.91
CA VAL A 428 20.02 -28.24 102.57
C VAL A 428 20.61 -29.66 102.72
N ALA A 429 19.80 -30.73 102.68
CA ALA A 429 20.30 -32.11 102.72
C ALA A 429 20.50 -32.74 101.32
N GLY A 430 19.86 -32.22 100.26
CA GLY A 430 19.95 -32.75 98.90
C GLY A 430 21.26 -32.46 98.14
N GLY A 431 22.06 -31.48 98.61
CA GLY A 431 23.33 -31.11 97.97
C GLY A 431 24.44 -32.17 98.14
N ILE A 432 24.49 -32.86 99.27
CA ILE A 432 25.58 -33.78 99.62
C ILE A 432 25.37 -35.18 99.02
N ILE A 433 24.12 -35.63 98.82
CA ILE A 433 23.81 -36.96 98.25
C ILE A 433 24.03 -37.01 96.73
N ARG A 434 23.89 -35.87 96.02
CA ARG A 434 24.02 -35.79 94.55
C ARG A 434 25.47 -35.97 94.08
N GLU A 435 26.46 -35.42 94.78
CA GLU A 435 27.88 -35.56 94.40
C GLU A 435 28.39 -37.01 94.50
N ASN A 436 28.00 -37.74 95.56
CA ASN A 436 28.50 -39.09 95.78
C ASN A 436 27.91 -40.12 94.79
N ARG A 437 26.64 -39.94 94.36
CA ARG A 437 26.05 -40.77 93.29
C ARG A 437 26.71 -40.57 91.93
N ILE A 438 27.06 -39.32 91.59
CA ILE A 438 27.73 -39.00 90.31
C ILE A 438 29.15 -39.59 90.29
N LYS A 439 29.89 -39.52 91.42
CA LYS A 439 31.20 -40.15 91.55
C LYS A 439 31.14 -41.67 91.34
N ASN A 440 30.15 -42.35 91.92
CA ASN A 440 29.97 -43.80 91.73
C ASN A 440 29.55 -44.15 90.29
N ALA A 441 28.66 -43.36 89.68
CA ALA A 441 28.29 -43.52 88.28
C ALA A 441 29.49 -43.34 87.33
N TYR A 442 30.37 -42.37 87.61
CA TYR A 442 31.60 -42.14 86.85
C TYR A 442 32.57 -43.32 86.96
N GLN A 443 32.78 -43.85 88.17
CA GLN A 443 33.64 -45.03 88.39
C GLN A 443 33.11 -46.28 87.67
N ASN A 444 31.78 -46.49 87.68
CA ASN A 444 31.14 -47.60 86.94
C ASN A 444 31.27 -47.47 85.42
N VAL A 445 31.19 -46.24 84.89
CA VAL A 445 31.41 -45.97 83.47
C VAL A 445 32.87 -46.25 83.11
N LEU A 446 33.83 -45.83 83.93
CA LEU A 446 35.25 -46.10 83.69
C LEU A 446 35.60 -47.59 83.75
N THR A 447 35.01 -48.37 84.67
CA THR A 447 35.21 -49.84 84.70
C THR A 447 34.60 -50.51 83.48
N THR A 448 33.38 -50.11 83.09
CA THR A 448 32.70 -50.65 81.89
C THR A 448 33.47 -50.33 80.60
N VAL A 449 34.05 -49.12 80.51
CA VAL A 449 34.87 -48.71 79.35
C VAL A 449 36.21 -49.45 79.30
N LYS A 450 36.79 -49.78 80.46
CA LYS A 450 38.02 -50.59 80.53
C LYS A 450 37.78 -52.06 80.17
N SER A 451 36.63 -52.63 80.53
CA SER A 451 36.30 -54.04 80.27
C SER A 451 35.64 -54.30 78.91
N SER A 452 35.06 -53.30 78.26
CA SER A 452 34.43 -53.46 76.94
C SER A 452 35.49 -53.67 75.83
N GLN A 453 35.21 -54.56 74.87
CA GLN A 453 36.09 -54.81 73.71
C GLN A 453 35.69 -53.97 72.48
N SER A 454 34.40 -53.63 72.33
CA SER A 454 33.89 -52.79 71.21
C SER A 454 34.02 -51.29 71.51
N LEU A 455 34.48 -50.53 70.50
CA LEU A 455 34.64 -49.07 70.58
C LEU A 455 33.26 -48.36 70.58
N GLU A 456 32.28 -48.89 69.86
CA GLU A 456 30.90 -48.37 69.76
C GLU A 456 30.19 -48.46 71.11
N ASN A 457 30.36 -49.59 71.81
CA ASN A 457 29.81 -49.75 73.16
C ASN A 457 30.49 -48.81 74.16
N LYS A 458 31.80 -48.54 74.00
CA LYS A 458 32.51 -47.55 74.84
C LYS A 458 31.98 -46.13 74.60
N GLU A 459 31.80 -45.74 73.35
CA GLU A 459 31.24 -44.44 72.99
C GLU A 459 29.82 -44.29 73.55
N LYS A 460 28.96 -45.29 73.35
CA LYS A 460 27.57 -45.27 73.84
C LYS A 460 27.48 -45.10 75.35
N VAL A 461 28.27 -45.85 76.12
CA VAL A 461 28.28 -45.78 77.59
C VAL A 461 28.82 -44.43 78.09
N LEU A 462 29.87 -43.90 77.45
CA LEU A 462 30.41 -42.58 77.77
C LEU A 462 29.43 -41.45 77.39
N GLN A 463 28.78 -41.54 76.23
CA GLN A 463 27.80 -40.55 75.75
C GLN A 463 26.54 -40.54 76.60
N ASP A 464 26.05 -41.70 77.04
CA ASP A 464 24.95 -41.82 77.98
C ASP A 464 25.26 -41.13 79.32
N PHE A 465 26.50 -41.20 79.79
CA PHE A 465 26.94 -40.46 80.97
C PHE A 465 26.98 -38.96 80.71
N VAL A 466 27.54 -38.50 79.57
CA VAL A 466 27.57 -37.06 79.22
C VAL A 466 26.15 -36.50 79.10
N ASN A 467 25.22 -37.24 78.50
CA ASN A 467 23.83 -36.80 78.32
C ASN A 467 23.07 -36.71 79.65
N ARG A 468 23.31 -37.64 80.58
CA ARG A 468 22.64 -37.67 81.90
C ARG A 468 23.29 -36.74 82.93
N TYR A 469 24.58 -36.43 82.81
CA TYR A 469 25.37 -35.70 83.82
C TYR A 469 26.25 -34.58 83.21
N ASN A 470 25.73 -33.85 82.22
CA ASN A 470 26.44 -32.84 81.41
C ASN A 470 27.06 -31.67 82.19
N GLU A 471 26.49 -31.32 83.35
CA GLU A 471 26.90 -30.21 84.24
C GLU A 471 27.80 -30.68 85.40
N SER A 472 28.21 -31.96 85.43
CA SER A 472 29.04 -32.48 86.52
C SER A 472 30.53 -32.13 86.36
N LYS A 473 31.28 -32.12 87.47
CA LYS A 473 32.75 -31.95 87.46
C LYS A 473 33.50 -33.01 86.65
N TYR A 474 32.88 -34.18 86.43
CA TYR A 474 33.44 -35.28 85.63
C TYR A 474 33.04 -35.19 84.14
N ALA A 475 32.12 -34.29 83.76
CA ALA A 475 31.65 -34.18 82.38
C ALA A 475 32.77 -33.73 81.41
N GLY A 476 33.74 -32.94 81.88
CA GLY A 476 34.92 -32.56 81.09
C GLY A 476 35.78 -33.77 80.73
N ASP A 477 36.13 -34.59 81.72
CA ASP A 477 36.95 -35.79 81.54
C ASP A 477 36.25 -36.83 80.66
N VAL A 478 34.95 -37.07 80.88
CA VAL A 478 34.17 -38.01 80.05
C VAL A 478 34.03 -37.49 78.62
N LYS A 479 33.80 -36.19 78.41
CA LYS A 479 33.79 -35.61 77.05
C LYS A 479 35.13 -35.79 76.33
N LYS A 480 36.25 -35.68 77.05
CA LYS A 480 37.59 -35.96 76.50
C LYS A 480 37.72 -37.42 76.09
N LEU A 481 37.28 -38.36 76.94
CA LEU A 481 37.26 -39.79 76.63
C LEU A 481 36.34 -40.15 75.46
N VAL A 482 35.17 -39.50 75.35
CA VAL A 482 34.30 -39.63 74.16
C VAL A 482 35.05 -39.20 72.90
N GLY A 483 35.78 -38.08 72.95
CA GLY A 483 36.62 -37.62 71.85
C GLY A 483 37.71 -38.63 71.47
N GLU A 484 38.41 -39.21 72.46
CA GLU A 484 39.45 -40.22 72.23
C GLU A 484 38.90 -41.53 71.64
N VAL A 485 37.73 -42.00 72.10
CA VAL A 485 37.09 -43.20 71.55
C VAL A 485 36.57 -42.95 70.14
N ARG A 486 35.92 -41.80 69.91
CA ARG A 486 35.41 -41.42 68.59
C ARG A 486 36.54 -41.26 67.56
N GLY A 487 37.69 -40.69 67.96
CA GLY A 487 38.88 -40.63 67.11
C GLY A 487 39.44 -42.01 66.73
N LYS A 488 39.32 -43.02 67.60
CA LYS A 488 39.71 -44.41 67.28
C LYS A 488 38.73 -45.10 66.32
N ILE A 489 37.42 -44.85 66.47
CA ILE A 489 36.39 -45.35 65.55
C ILE A 489 36.62 -44.74 64.15
N GLU A 490 36.77 -43.42 64.09
CA GLU A 490 37.02 -42.68 62.84
C GLU A 490 38.28 -43.19 62.12
N LYS A 491 39.37 -43.41 62.85
CA LYS A 491 40.61 -43.94 62.28
C LYS A 491 40.43 -45.34 61.69
N ARG A 492 39.76 -46.25 62.40
CA ARG A 492 39.47 -47.61 61.91
C ARG A 492 38.61 -47.59 60.65
N ASP A 493 37.55 -46.79 60.66
CA ASP A 493 36.60 -46.72 59.55
C ASP A 493 37.26 -46.08 58.32
N PHE A 494 38.14 -45.10 58.52
CA PHE A 494 38.98 -44.55 57.46
C PHE A 494 39.92 -45.61 56.86
N GLU A 495 40.68 -46.33 57.68
CA GLU A 495 41.59 -47.39 57.22
C GLU A 495 40.83 -48.48 56.44
N THR A 496 39.66 -48.88 56.94
CA THR A 496 38.79 -49.85 56.27
C THR A 496 38.28 -49.33 54.92
N THR A 497 37.85 -48.05 54.87
CA THR A 497 37.39 -47.40 53.64
C THR A 497 38.50 -47.34 52.60
N VAL A 498 39.73 -46.98 53.03
CA VAL A 498 40.89 -46.90 52.14
C VAL A 498 41.25 -48.27 51.57
N THR A 499 41.28 -49.33 52.39
CA THR A 499 41.57 -50.70 51.91
C THR A 499 40.55 -51.18 50.88
N HIS A 500 39.25 -50.94 51.10
CA HIS A 500 38.22 -51.29 50.12
C HIS A 500 38.32 -50.44 48.85
N ALA A 501 38.61 -49.15 49.00
CA ALA A 501 38.84 -48.26 47.87
C ALA A 501 40.03 -48.72 47.01
N GLU A 502 41.15 -49.13 47.63
CA GLU A 502 42.34 -49.65 46.94
C GLU A 502 42.04 -50.92 46.11
N SER A 503 41.21 -51.82 46.64
CA SER A 503 40.73 -52.99 45.87
C SER A 503 40.01 -52.56 44.59
N PHE A 504 39.04 -51.63 44.69
CA PHE A 504 38.29 -51.17 43.52
C PHE A 504 39.13 -50.29 42.57
N PHE A 505 40.16 -49.60 43.06
CA PHE A 505 41.15 -48.93 42.22
C PHE A 505 41.91 -49.93 41.34
N SER A 506 42.31 -51.09 41.88
CA SER A 506 43.00 -52.14 41.12
C SER A 506 42.11 -52.77 40.03
N GLU A 507 40.79 -52.81 40.25
CA GLU A 507 39.78 -53.25 39.29
C GLU A 507 39.37 -52.18 38.27
N GLN A 508 39.92 -50.95 38.36
CA GLN A 508 39.49 -49.76 37.59
C GLN A 508 38.00 -49.41 37.70
N ASN A 509 37.36 -49.80 38.82
CA ASN A 509 35.96 -49.55 39.12
C ASN A 509 35.82 -48.28 39.99
N PHE A 510 36.19 -47.14 39.42
CA PHE A 510 36.25 -45.87 40.14
C PHE A 510 34.87 -45.37 40.61
N GLU A 511 33.79 -45.82 39.97
CA GLU A 511 32.41 -45.53 40.36
C GLU A 511 32.09 -46.08 41.76
N LYS A 512 32.56 -47.30 42.09
CA LYS A 512 32.42 -47.87 43.44
C LYS A 512 33.32 -47.19 44.47
N VAL A 513 34.54 -46.79 44.07
CA VAL A 513 35.45 -46.01 44.92
C VAL A 513 34.79 -44.68 45.34
N LYS A 514 34.15 -44.00 44.39
CA LYS A 514 33.45 -42.74 44.65
C LYS A 514 32.37 -42.91 45.71
N ILE A 515 31.55 -43.97 45.58
CA ILE A 515 30.47 -44.28 46.53
C ILE A 515 31.03 -44.47 47.95
N LEU A 516 32.08 -45.26 48.11
CA LEU A 516 32.71 -45.51 49.43
C LEU A 516 33.24 -44.22 50.08
N TYR A 517 33.90 -43.36 49.30
CA TYR A 517 34.41 -42.10 49.82
C TYR A 517 33.30 -41.08 50.13
N ASP A 518 32.24 -41.04 49.33
CA ASP A 518 31.05 -40.21 49.60
C ASP A 518 30.33 -40.68 50.89
N GLU A 519 30.22 -42.00 51.11
CA GLU A 519 29.65 -42.60 52.34
C GLU A 519 30.49 -42.23 53.58
N PHE A 520 31.82 -42.35 53.51
CA PHE A 520 32.71 -41.94 54.60
C PHE A 520 32.58 -40.45 54.94
N LEU A 521 32.48 -39.57 53.93
CA LEU A 521 32.30 -38.12 54.15
C LEU A 521 30.91 -37.76 54.70
N ALA A 522 29.87 -38.54 54.38
CA ALA A 522 28.53 -38.36 54.93
C ALA A 522 28.47 -38.73 56.41
N GLU A 523 29.17 -39.79 56.82
CA GLU A 523 29.24 -40.26 58.20
C GLU A 523 30.19 -39.42 59.07
N TYR A 524 31.31 -38.96 58.51
CA TYR A 524 32.35 -38.19 59.21
C TYR A 524 32.68 -36.82 58.55
N PRO A 525 31.74 -35.88 58.47
CA PRO A 525 31.90 -34.62 57.72
C PRO A 525 32.93 -33.64 58.32
N LYS A 526 33.36 -33.86 59.57
CA LYS A 526 34.36 -33.04 60.29
C LYS A 526 35.64 -33.82 60.63
N SER A 527 35.85 -34.97 60.00
CA SER A 527 37.03 -35.81 60.19
C SER A 527 38.32 -35.09 59.80
N ASP A 528 39.41 -35.40 60.50
CA ASP A 528 40.76 -34.97 60.12
C ASP A 528 41.21 -35.61 58.78
N HIS A 529 40.59 -36.74 58.40
CA HIS A 529 40.81 -37.44 57.12
C HIS A 529 39.92 -36.92 55.97
N ALA A 530 38.93 -36.07 56.25
CA ALA A 530 37.97 -35.60 55.25
C ALA A 530 38.64 -34.86 54.07
N GLN A 531 39.73 -34.13 54.34
CA GLN A 531 40.46 -33.40 53.29
C GLN A 531 41.23 -34.36 52.35
N ALA A 532 41.79 -35.44 52.90
CA ALA A 532 42.47 -36.47 52.10
C ALA A 532 41.48 -37.22 51.19
N VAL A 533 40.31 -37.58 51.71
CA VAL A 533 39.24 -38.24 50.95
C VAL A 533 38.68 -37.32 49.86
N LYS A 534 38.43 -36.04 50.16
CA LYS A 534 37.99 -35.04 49.16
C LYS A 534 39.00 -34.87 48.02
N LYS A 535 40.31 -34.90 48.32
CA LYS A 535 41.34 -34.85 47.28
C LYS A 535 41.26 -36.06 46.35
N LYS A 536 41.13 -37.27 46.90
CA LYS A 536 40.96 -38.50 46.11
C LYS A 536 39.66 -38.52 45.30
N LEU A 537 38.56 -38.00 45.85
CA LEU A 537 37.28 -37.85 45.13
C LEU A 537 37.39 -36.91 43.92
N ALA A 538 38.19 -35.86 44.01
CA ALA A 538 38.42 -34.93 42.89
C ALA A 538 39.22 -35.58 41.73
N GLU A 539 40.06 -36.58 42.02
CA GLU A 539 40.86 -37.31 41.02
C GLU A 539 40.01 -38.35 40.25
N ILE A 540 38.97 -38.91 40.86
CA ILE A 540 38.18 -40.02 40.29
C ILE A 540 37.51 -39.69 38.93
N PRO A 541 36.82 -38.55 38.74
CA PRO A 541 36.21 -38.22 37.46
C PRO A 541 37.20 -38.21 36.29
N LEU A 542 38.44 -37.76 36.53
CA LEU A 542 39.51 -37.74 35.53
C LEU A 542 39.95 -39.16 35.17
N LEU A 543 40.04 -40.06 36.16
CA LEU A 543 40.41 -41.46 35.94
C LEU A 543 39.33 -42.24 35.17
N ILE A 544 38.04 -41.96 35.43
CA ILE A 544 36.92 -42.55 34.68
C ILE A 544 37.00 -42.13 33.20
N GLU A 545 37.19 -40.82 32.95
CA GLU A 545 37.30 -40.27 31.60
C GLU A 545 38.51 -40.84 30.84
N SER A 546 39.67 -40.94 31.50
CA SER A 546 40.89 -41.49 30.89
C SER A 546 40.76 -42.98 30.56
N ARG A 547 40.12 -43.77 31.43
CA ARG A 547 39.79 -45.18 31.16
C ARG A 547 38.88 -45.33 29.95
N ASP A 548 37.82 -44.53 29.89
CA ASP A 548 36.84 -44.62 28.80
C ASP A 548 37.42 -44.10 27.47
N TYR A 549 38.34 -43.13 27.52
CA TYR A 549 39.12 -42.72 26.35
C TYR A 549 40.04 -43.84 25.83
N GLU A 550 40.76 -44.55 26.70
CA GLU A 550 41.59 -45.68 26.29
C GLU A 550 40.78 -46.82 25.67
N LYS A 551 39.53 -47.05 26.11
CA LYS A 551 38.60 -47.99 25.43
C LYS A 551 38.25 -47.54 24.01
N VAL A 552 37.98 -46.25 23.82
CA VAL A 552 37.70 -45.65 22.49
C VAL A 552 38.91 -45.80 21.57
N LYS A 553 40.11 -45.58 22.11
CA LYS A 553 41.39 -45.70 21.38
C LYS A 553 41.79 -47.16 21.10
N ALA A 554 41.45 -48.10 21.97
CA ALA A 554 41.70 -49.54 21.76
C ALA A 554 40.75 -50.17 20.72
N GLY A 555 39.59 -49.57 20.45
CA GLY A 555 38.63 -50.00 19.42
C GLY A 555 39.05 -49.72 17.97
N VAL A 556 40.32 -49.38 17.71
CA VAL A 556 40.87 -49.09 16.38
C VAL A 556 41.01 -50.41 15.60
N GLY A 557 39.92 -50.81 14.95
CA GLY A 557 39.80 -52.05 14.14
C GLY A 557 38.37 -52.47 13.79
N ALA A 558 37.35 -51.88 14.45
CA ALA A 558 35.93 -52.11 14.20
C ALA A 558 35.38 -51.34 12.98
N ASP A 559 34.23 -51.75 12.43
CA ASP A 559 33.55 -51.07 11.31
C ASP A 559 33.26 -49.59 11.63
N PHE A 560 33.15 -48.75 10.58
CA PHE A 560 32.95 -47.30 10.74
C PHE A 560 31.72 -46.99 11.61
N THR A 561 30.66 -47.80 11.51
CA THR A 561 29.42 -47.64 12.27
C THR A 561 29.66 -47.84 13.77
N GLU A 562 30.44 -48.86 14.12
CA GLU A 562 30.77 -49.18 15.51
C GLU A 562 31.70 -48.14 16.12
N ARG A 563 32.63 -47.60 15.33
CA ARG A 563 33.50 -46.49 15.76
C ARG A 563 32.71 -45.22 16.05
N ILE A 564 31.81 -44.81 15.15
CA ILE A 564 30.95 -43.62 15.35
C ILE A 564 30.07 -43.79 16.60
N LYS A 565 29.52 -45.00 16.81
CA LYS A 565 28.74 -45.31 18.00
C LYS A 565 29.57 -45.15 19.29
N ALA A 566 30.79 -45.70 19.32
CA ALA A 566 31.69 -45.60 20.46
C ALA A 566 32.09 -44.15 20.74
N TYR A 567 32.37 -43.35 19.71
CA TYR A 567 32.69 -41.92 19.89
C TYR A 567 31.50 -41.11 20.42
N ASN A 568 30.29 -41.35 19.91
CA ASN A 568 29.08 -40.69 20.37
C ASN A 568 28.75 -41.06 21.83
N GLU A 569 28.98 -42.31 22.21
CA GLU A 569 28.81 -42.77 23.60
C GLU A 569 29.83 -42.10 24.53
N TYR A 570 31.08 -41.94 24.10
CA TYR A 570 32.08 -41.18 24.83
C TYR A 570 31.69 -39.70 25.01
N PHE A 571 31.24 -38.99 23.96
CA PHE A 571 30.78 -37.59 24.11
C PHE A 571 29.56 -37.45 25.03
N LYS A 572 28.67 -38.44 25.04
CA LYS A 572 27.50 -38.46 25.92
C LYS A 572 27.90 -38.62 27.38
N ASN A 573 28.86 -39.50 27.67
CA ASN A 573 29.30 -39.80 29.02
C ASN A 573 30.29 -38.75 29.56
N HIS A 574 31.07 -38.13 28.67
CA HIS A 574 32.13 -37.18 28.98
C HIS A 574 32.04 -35.91 28.11
N PRO A 575 31.01 -35.04 28.29
CA PRO A 575 30.80 -33.84 27.46
C PRO A 575 31.82 -32.72 27.69
N GLU A 576 32.55 -32.75 28.80
CA GLU A 576 33.65 -31.83 29.15
C GLU A 576 34.96 -32.59 29.46
N GLY A 577 35.10 -33.83 28.97
CA GLY A 577 36.29 -34.65 29.15
C GLY A 577 37.57 -34.04 28.56
N ALA A 578 38.71 -34.36 29.17
CA ALA A 578 40.02 -33.84 28.76
C ALA A 578 40.40 -34.27 27.34
N HIS A 579 39.97 -35.46 26.89
CA HIS A 579 40.33 -36.03 25.59
C HIS A 579 39.26 -35.84 24.49
N ILE A 580 38.25 -34.98 24.70
CA ILE A 580 37.25 -34.65 23.66
C ILE A 580 37.90 -34.16 22.37
N GLY A 581 38.94 -33.34 22.47
CA GLY A 581 39.67 -32.81 21.32
C GLY A 581 40.27 -33.93 20.46
N ASP A 582 40.83 -34.94 21.11
CA ASP A 582 41.45 -36.08 20.45
C ASP A 582 40.40 -36.96 19.77
N VAL A 583 39.27 -37.25 20.43
CA VAL A 583 38.19 -38.05 19.85
C VAL A 583 37.53 -37.33 18.66
N LYS A 584 37.36 -36.01 18.73
CA LYS A 584 36.90 -35.20 17.58
C LYS A 584 37.86 -35.28 16.40
N LYS A 585 39.17 -35.23 16.66
CA LYS A 585 40.19 -35.38 15.62
C LYS A 585 40.14 -36.75 14.97
N MET A 586 39.96 -37.83 15.76
CA MET A 586 39.81 -39.19 15.22
C MET A 586 38.58 -39.35 14.31
N ILE A 587 37.47 -38.64 14.58
CA ILE A 587 36.31 -38.57 13.69
C ILE A 587 36.64 -37.80 12.41
N ALA A 588 37.27 -36.63 12.54
CA ALA A 588 37.62 -35.77 11.42
C ALA A 588 38.57 -36.48 10.45
N ASP A 589 39.61 -37.15 10.95
CA ASP A 589 40.59 -37.89 10.15
C ASP A 589 39.92 -39.08 9.43
N MET A 590 38.91 -39.71 10.02
CA MET A 590 38.19 -40.83 9.44
C MET A 590 37.21 -40.43 8.32
N ILE A 591 36.56 -39.27 8.44
CA ILE A 591 35.49 -38.83 7.52
C ILE A 591 36.01 -37.85 6.45
N GLY A 592 37.14 -37.20 6.72
CA GLY A 592 37.67 -36.09 5.91
C GLY A 592 37.81 -36.41 4.42
N GLU A 593 38.36 -37.57 4.07
CA GLU A 593 38.54 -37.97 2.66
C GLU A 593 37.20 -38.19 1.94
N TYR A 594 36.24 -38.85 2.60
CA TYR A 594 34.90 -39.07 2.05
C TYR A 594 34.13 -37.76 1.88
N TYR A 595 34.29 -36.83 2.83
CA TYR A 595 33.62 -35.53 2.75
C TYR A 595 34.22 -34.64 1.66
N ALA A 596 35.55 -34.70 1.46
CA ALA A 596 36.21 -34.03 0.34
C ALA A 596 35.74 -34.58 -1.01
N ALA A 597 35.60 -35.91 -1.14
CA ALA A 597 35.04 -36.54 -2.32
C ALA A 597 33.59 -36.09 -2.58
N LEU A 598 32.73 -36.08 -1.55
CA LEU A 598 31.37 -35.56 -1.66
C LEU A 598 31.35 -34.13 -2.20
N LYS A 599 32.15 -33.21 -1.64
CA LYS A 599 32.20 -31.81 -2.11
C LYS A 599 32.60 -31.70 -3.58
N LYS A 600 33.52 -32.55 -4.04
CA LYS A 600 33.91 -32.60 -5.44
C LYS A 600 32.75 -33.07 -6.32
N ASP A 601 32.06 -34.14 -5.94
CA ASP A 601 30.93 -34.66 -6.71
C ASP A 601 29.73 -33.70 -6.72
N LEU A 602 29.50 -33.00 -5.60
CA LEU A 602 28.51 -31.92 -5.52
C LEU A 602 28.81 -30.80 -6.51
N SER A 603 30.07 -30.38 -6.64
CA SER A 603 30.43 -29.33 -7.60
C SER A 603 30.10 -29.71 -9.05
N VAL A 604 30.15 -31.01 -9.40
CA VAL A 604 29.81 -31.50 -10.74
C VAL A 604 28.31 -31.39 -11.01
N CYS A 605 27.48 -31.90 -10.10
CA CYS A 605 26.02 -31.85 -10.27
C CYS A 605 25.49 -30.40 -10.15
N GLU A 606 26.10 -29.54 -9.33
CA GLU A 606 25.75 -28.12 -9.24
C GLU A 606 25.99 -27.37 -10.55
N ASN A 607 27.14 -27.61 -11.20
CA ASN A 607 27.45 -27.01 -12.50
C ASN A 607 26.51 -27.50 -13.61
N GLN A 608 26.03 -28.74 -13.51
CA GLN A 608 25.04 -29.31 -14.42
C GLN A 608 23.60 -28.92 -14.07
N GLN A 609 23.38 -28.24 -12.93
CA GLN A 609 22.07 -27.94 -12.36
C GLN A 609 21.19 -29.18 -12.11
N ASP A 610 21.80 -30.34 -11.88
CA ASP A 610 21.15 -31.61 -11.56
C ASP A 610 20.99 -31.74 -10.04
N TRP A 611 19.96 -31.05 -9.52
CA TRP A 611 19.72 -30.95 -8.07
C TRP A 611 19.31 -32.28 -7.45
N GLU A 612 18.54 -33.12 -8.17
CA GLU A 612 18.18 -34.47 -7.74
C GLU A 612 19.42 -35.33 -7.49
N LYS A 613 20.40 -35.32 -8.40
CA LYS A 613 21.66 -36.05 -8.21
C LYS A 613 22.46 -35.51 -7.02
N CYS A 614 22.49 -34.19 -6.83
CA CYS A 614 23.15 -33.59 -5.66
C CYS A 614 22.50 -34.05 -4.33
N ILE A 615 21.17 -34.13 -4.29
CA ILE A 615 20.42 -34.63 -3.13
C ILE A 615 20.76 -36.10 -2.85
N GLN A 616 20.78 -36.95 -3.88
CA GLN A 616 21.13 -38.37 -3.73
C GLN A 616 22.53 -38.57 -3.14
N LEU A 617 23.51 -37.79 -3.61
CA LEU A 617 24.88 -37.82 -3.07
C LEU A 617 24.91 -37.40 -1.59
N CYS A 618 24.19 -36.34 -1.23
CA CYS A 618 24.08 -35.87 0.16
C CYS A 618 23.39 -36.88 1.08
N ASP A 619 22.26 -37.44 0.66
CA ASP A 619 21.48 -38.40 1.44
C ASP A 619 22.25 -39.72 1.62
N SER A 620 22.97 -40.18 0.59
CA SER A 620 23.85 -41.35 0.66
C SER A 620 24.99 -41.14 1.67
N PHE A 621 25.66 -40.00 1.62
CA PHE A 621 26.72 -39.65 2.57
C PHE A 621 26.19 -39.55 4.01
N ALA A 622 25.07 -38.84 4.20
CA ALA A 622 24.46 -38.68 5.51
C ALA A 622 23.96 -40.00 6.11
N GLY A 623 23.42 -40.89 5.27
CA GLY A 623 23.02 -42.24 5.67
C GLY A 623 24.21 -43.08 6.15
N LYS A 624 25.38 -42.91 5.53
CA LYS A 624 26.61 -43.61 5.92
C LYS A 624 27.24 -43.05 7.19
N PHE A 625 27.21 -41.74 7.44
CA PHE A 625 27.95 -41.12 8.55
C PHE A 625 27.03 -40.47 9.62
N GLN A 626 25.89 -41.10 9.91
CA GLN A 626 24.87 -40.56 10.81
C GLN A 626 25.41 -40.09 12.17
N GLY A 627 24.92 -38.95 12.64
CA GLY A 627 25.30 -38.38 13.94
C GLY A 627 26.62 -37.61 13.95
N THR A 628 27.26 -37.41 12.78
CA THR A 628 28.49 -36.64 12.64
C THR A 628 28.21 -35.24 12.07
N GLU A 629 29.09 -34.28 12.35
CA GLU A 629 28.98 -32.91 11.84
C GLU A 629 28.98 -32.84 10.29
N PRO A 630 29.89 -33.53 9.56
CA PRO A 630 29.85 -33.56 8.10
C PRO A 630 28.55 -34.15 7.51
N ALA A 631 27.93 -35.14 8.18
CA ALA A 631 26.65 -35.70 7.74
C ALA A 631 25.50 -34.69 7.90
N ASN A 632 25.52 -33.88 8.96
CA ASN A 632 24.56 -32.79 9.15
C ASN A 632 24.77 -31.69 8.09
N GLU A 633 26.02 -31.37 7.73
CA GLU A 633 26.31 -30.45 6.63
C GLU A 633 25.79 -30.97 5.29
N ALA A 634 26.01 -32.27 4.98
CA ALA A 634 25.47 -32.91 3.78
C ALA A 634 23.94 -32.85 3.73
N GLN A 635 23.24 -33.11 4.85
CA GLN A 635 21.79 -32.92 4.93
C GLN A 635 21.37 -31.46 4.72
N GLY A 636 22.17 -30.50 5.22
CA GLY A 636 21.98 -29.08 4.94
C GLY A 636 22.03 -28.76 3.44
N PHE A 637 23.00 -29.33 2.72
CA PHE A 637 23.06 -29.20 1.26
C PHE A 637 21.86 -29.85 0.56
N ALA A 638 21.44 -31.05 0.97
CA ALA A 638 20.24 -31.70 0.42
C ALA A 638 18.98 -30.83 0.55
N VAL A 639 18.76 -30.22 1.72
CA VAL A 639 17.65 -29.28 1.95
C VAL A 639 17.76 -28.05 1.04
N MET A 640 18.97 -27.51 0.87
CA MET A 640 19.21 -26.37 -0.03
C MET A 640 18.84 -26.71 -1.47
N TYR A 641 19.25 -27.86 -1.99
CA TYR A 641 18.93 -28.30 -3.35
C TYR A 641 17.44 -28.59 -3.54
N ARG A 642 16.76 -29.20 -2.56
CA ARG A 642 15.30 -29.41 -2.60
C ARG A 642 14.54 -28.08 -2.72
N LYS A 643 14.96 -27.05 -1.97
CA LYS A 643 14.38 -25.71 -2.10
C LYS A 643 14.58 -25.13 -3.51
N ARG A 644 15.72 -25.37 -4.17
CA ARG A 644 15.96 -24.87 -5.55
C ARG A 644 15.00 -25.50 -6.57
N ILE A 645 14.70 -26.80 -6.43
CA ILE A 645 13.71 -27.49 -7.26
C ILE A 645 12.33 -26.87 -7.03
N GLN A 646 11.95 -26.67 -5.76
CA GLN A 646 10.68 -26.05 -5.40
C GLN A 646 10.52 -24.65 -5.99
N TYR A 647 11.52 -23.77 -5.84
CA TYR A 647 11.47 -22.43 -6.41
C TYR A 647 11.25 -22.42 -7.93
N LYS A 648 11.82 -23.40 -8.65
CA LYS A 648 11.60 -23.52 -10.10
C LYS A 648 10.16 -23.93 -10.41
N ALA A 649 9.63 -24.93 -9.71
CA ALA A 649 8.26 -25.39 -9.89
C ALA A 649 7.24 -24.29 -9.57
N ASP A 650 7.43 -23.60 -8.44
CA ASP A 650 6.57 -22.50 -8.02
C ASP A 650 6.58 -21.35 -9.04
N LEU A 651 7.74 -21.00 -9.60
CA LEU A 651 7.85 -19.99 -10.65
C LEU A 651 7.09 -20.38 -11.93
N ASP A 652 7.17 -21.64 -12.34
CA ASP A 652 6.44 -22.14 -13.52
C ASP A 652 4.92 -22.15 -13.28
N GLU A 653 4.47 -22.44 -12.06
CA GLU A 653 3.07 -22.37 -11.67
C GLU A 653 2.56 -20.92 -11.59
N LEU A 654 3.33 -20.01 -10.99
CA LEU A 654 3.02 -18.58 -10.93
C LEU A 654 2.84 -17.98 -12.34
N LYS A 655 3.69 -18.38 -13.29
CA LYS A 655 3.57 -17.96 -14.70
C LYS A 655 2.23 -18.35 -15.29
N LYS A 656 1.83 -19.61 -15.12
CA LYS A 656 0.52 -20.09 -15.58
C LYS A 656 -0.62 -19.34 -14.90
N MET A 657 -0.55 -19.17 -13.57
CA MET A 657 -1.58 -18.46 -12.82
C MET A 657 -1.70 -17.00 -13.26
N ALA A 658 -0.59 -16.31 -13.50
CA ALA A 658 -0.58 -14.93 -13.98
C ALA A 658 -1.16 -14.82 -15.40
N GLU A 659 -0.84 -15.78 -16.28
CA GLU A 659 -1.43 -15.84 -17.63
C GLU A 659 -2.94 -16.02 -17.61
N THR A 660 -3.50 -16.78 -16.65
CA THR A 660 -4.98 -16.93 -16.52
C THR A 660 -5.70 -15.65 -16.10
N LYS A 661 -4.99 -14.61 -15.66
CA LYS A 661 -5.60 -13.32 -15.28
C LYS A 661 -5.87 -12.42 -16.48
N GLU A 662 -5.32 -12.75 -17.66
CA GLU A 662 -5.50 -12.04 -18.94
C GLU A 662 -5.34 -10.51 -18.85
N THR A 663 -6.43 -9.79 -18.53
CA THR A 663 -6.51 -8.32 -18.48
C THR A 663 -6.41 -7.74 -17.07
N ASP A 664 -6.44 -8.57 -16.03
CA ASP A 664 -6.23 -8.13 -14.64
C ASP A 664 -4.74 -8.11 -14.30
N PHE A 665 -4.05 -7.07 -14.78
CA PHE A 665 -2.61 -6.88 -14.60
C PHE A 665 -2.22 -6.70 -13.13
N GLU A 666 -3.09 -6.10 -12.31
CA GLU A 666 -2.82 -5.93 -10.88
C GLU A 666 -2.93 -7.26 -10.13
N ALA A 667 -3.93 -8.10 -10.43
CA ALA A 667 -3.98 -9.46 -9.88
C ALA A 667 -2.76 -10.29 -10.31
N ALA A 668 -2.34 -10.21 -11.58
CA ALA A 668 -1.14 -10.90 -12.07
C ALA A 668 0.13 -10.43 -11.35
N LYS A 669 0.31 -9.12 -11.15
CA LYS A 669 1.43 -8.54 -10.39
C LYS A 669 1.41 -8.96 -8.92
N ASN A 670 0.23 -8.94 -8.29
CA ASN A 670 0.07 -9.30 -6.89
C ASN A 670 0.49 -10.74 -6.61
N LEU A 671 0.25 -11.69 -7.53
CA LEU A 671 0.73 -13.07 -7.38
C LEU A 671 2.25 -13.15 -7.18
N TYR A 672 3.04 -12.44 -8.01
CA TYR A 672 4.49 -12.41 -7.88
C TYR A 672 4.96 -11.64 -6.65
N ALA A 673 4.27 -10.55 -6.29
CA ALA A 673 4.60 -9.74 -5.12
C ALA A 673 4.33 -10.50 -3.81
N GLU A 674 3.19 -11.17 -3.70
CA GLU A 674 2.82 -12.03 -2.57
C GLU A 674 3.80 -13.19 -2.43
N TYR A 675 4.15 -13.86 -3.53
CA TYR A 675 5.14 -14.93 -3.49
C TYR A 675 6.53 -14.43 -3.02
N MET A 676 6.96 -13.25 -3.47
CA MET A 676 8.22 -12.64 -3.02
C MET A 676 8.19 -12.25 -1.53
N LEU A 677 7.03 -11.82 -1.01
CA LEU A 677 6.84 -11.51 0.41
C LEU A 677 6.79 -12.77 1.27
N ALA A 678 6.16 -13.83 0.79
CA ALA A 678 6.05 -15.12 1.48
C ALA A 678 7.39 -15.87 1.55
N ASN A 679 8.32 -15.60 0.64
CA ASN A 679 9.61 -16.29 0.54
C ASN A 679 10.82 -15.31 0.69
N PRO A 680 10.99 -14.63 1.83
CA PRO A 680 12.05 -13.64 2.03
C PRO A 680 13.45 -14.26 2.00
N GLU A 681 13.60 -15.56 2.24
CA GLU A 681 14.86 -16.31 2.15
C GLU A 681 15.21 -16.79 0.73
N ALA A 682 14.38 -16.49 -0.28
CA ALA A 682 14.64 -16.87 -1.66
C ALA A 682 16.03 -16.39 -2.12
N PRO A 683 16.80 -17.23 -2.83
CA PRO A 683 18.11 -16.85 -3.36
C PRO A 683 18.04 -15.59 -4.23
N VAL A 684 19.13 -14.82 -4.29
CA VAL A 684 19.21 -13.56 -5.06
C VAL A 684 18.78 -13.76 -6.51
N TYR A 685 19.21 -14.86 -7.16
CA TYR A 685 18.84 -15.13 -8.56
C TYR A 685 17.33 -15.33 -8.75
N VAL A 686 16.64 -15.97 -7.80
CA VAL A 686 15.17 -16.17 -7.83
C VAL A 686 14.47 -14.82 -7.70
N LYS A 687 14.94 -13.97 -6.80
CA LYS A 687 14.41 -12.61 -6.63
C LYS A 687 14.61 -11.75 -7.88
N GLU A 688 15.75 -11.87 -8.55
CA GLU A 688 15.99 -11.16 -9.82
C GLU A 688 15.08 -11.67 -10.95
N LEU A 689 14.81 -12.99 -11.01
CA LEU A 689 13.82 -13.53 -11.95
C LEU A 689 12.41 -12.99 -11.66
N LEU A 690 11.96 -13.02 -10.41
CA LEU A 690 10.66 -12.48 -9.99
C LEU A 690 10.51 -10.98 -10.33
N LYS A 691 11.57 -10.18 -10.07
CA LYS A 691 11.59 -8.76 -10.46
C LYS A 691 11.48 -8.57 -11.97
N LYS A 692 12.15 -9.41 -12.75
CA LYS A 692 12.10 -9.35 -14.22
C LYS A 692 10.68 -9.64 -14.72
N GLU A 693 10.03 -10.67 -14.20
CA GLU A 693 8.63 -11.00 -14.53
C GLU A 693 7.69 -9.86 -14.13
N LEU A 694 7.83 -9.30 -12.92
CA LEU A 694 7.07 -8.12 -12.49
C LEU A 694 7.24 -6.92 -13.44
N ALA A 695 8.47 -6.64 -13.88
CA ALA A 695 8.76 -5.55 -14.81
C ALA A 695 8.21 -5.83 -16.23
N GLU A 696 8.10 -7.09 -16.63
CA GLU A 696 7.43 -7.47 -17.89
C GLU A 696 5.93 -7.24 -17.81
N TRP A 697 5.29 -7.65 -16.71
CA TRP A 697 3.86 -7.38 -16.47
C TRP A 697 3.55 -5.89 -16.36
N GLU A 698 4.40 -5.12 -15.69
CA GLU A 698 4.26 -3.65 -15.63
C GLU A 698 4.32 -3.03 -17.04
N ARG A 699 5.27 -3.46 -17.89
CA ARG A 699 5.36 -2.99 -19.27
C ARG A 699 4.16 -3.41 -20.14
N ARG A 700 3.51 -4.55 -19.83
CA ARG A 700 2.26 -4.94 -20.52
C ARG A 700 1.11 -4.05 -20.06
N HIS A 701 0.97 -3.81 -18.76
CA HIS A 701 -0.05 -2.94 -18.19
C HIS A 701 0.05 -1.50 -18.72
N GLN A 702 1.25 -0.94 -18.78
CA GLN A 702 1.45 0.42 -19.32
C GLN A 702 1.11 0.51 -20.81
N ARG A 703 1.42 -0.52 -21.61
CA ARG A 703 0.99 -0.59 -23.02
C ARG A 703 -0.53 -0.67 -23.14
N TYR A 704 -1.18 -1.41 -22.26
CA TYR A 704 -2.64 -1.50 -22.19
C TYR A 704 -3.28 -0.12 -21.91
N ILE A 705 -2.83 0.58 -20.88
CA ILE A 705 -3.33 1.93 -20.53
C ILE A 705 -3.10 2.92 -21.68
N GLN A 706 -1.94 2.85 -22.33
CA GLN A 706 -1.60 3.74 -23.43
C GLN A 706 -2.47 3.47 -24.66
N ASP A 707 -2.74 2.20 -25.01
CA ASP A 707 -3.63 1.82 -26.11
C ASP A 707 -5.07 2.29 -25.85
N GLU A 708 -5.59 2.11 -24.63
CA GLU A 708 -6.92 2.56 -24.21
C GLU A 708 -7.06 4.08 -24.31
N LYS A 709 -6.03 4.82 -23.89
CA LYS A 709 -5.99 6.28 -24.01
C LYS A 709 -5.93 6.74 -25.47
N GLU A 710 -5.08 6.13 -26.29
CA GLU A 710 -4.98 6.45 -27.72
C GLU A 710 -6.30 6.15 -28.44
N TRP A 711 -6.98 5.06 -28.06
CA TRP A 711 -8.30 4.72 -28.55
C TRP A 711 -9.35 5.77 -28.17
N ASP A 712 -9.45 6.16 -26.90
CA ASP A 712 -10.40 7.19 -26.44
C ASP A 712 -10.19 8.54 -27.15
N GLU A 713 -8.93 8.96 -27.31
CA GLU A 713 -8.58 10.17 -28.06
C GLU A 713 -8.98 10.05 -29.54
N LEU A 714 -8.81 8.87 -30.14
CA LEU A 714 -9.18 8.60 -31.53
C LEU A 714 -10.69 8.56 -31.73
N VAL A 715 -11.45 7.94 -30.82
CA VAL A 715 -12.92 7.93 -30.84
C VAL A 715 -13.44 9.36 -30.72
N THR A 716 -12.93 10.13 -29.76
CA THR A 716 -13.28 11.56 -29.60
C THR A 716 -12.97 12.37 -30.86
N TYR A 717 -11.84 12.09 -31.51
CA TYR A 717 -11.49 12.72 -32.78
C TYR A 717 -12.46 12.33 -33.91
N CYS A 718 -12.89 11.06 -33.95
CA CYS A 718 -13.82 10.55 -34.94
C CYS A 718 -15.26 11.03 -34.72
N ASP A 719 -15.66 11.36 -33.49
CA ASP A 719 -16.99 11.89 -33.16
C ASP A 719 -17.15 13.38 -33.50
N SER A 720 -16.04 14.13 -33.60
CA SER A 720 -16.07 15.56 -33.89
C SER A 720 -16.49 15.86 -35.33
N ASP A 721 -17.63 16.53 -35.50
CA ASP A 721 -18.16 17.01 -36.79
C ASP A 721 -17.23 17.97 -37.55
N LYS A 722 -16.21 18.52 -36.88
CA LYS A 722 -15.23 19.43 -37.50
C LYS A 722 -14.24 18.72 -38.41
N ASN A 723 -14.00 17.43 -38.18
CA ASN A 723 -13.02 16.64 -38.94
C ASN A 723 -13.69 16.00 -40.16
N THR A 724 -13.03 15.97 -41.31
CA THR A 724 -13.59 15.35 -42.52
C THR A 724 -13.60 13.82 -42.39
N TYR A 725 -14.50 13.13 -43.13
CA TYR A 725 -14.50 11.66 -43.12
C TYR A 725 -13.19 11.05 -43.64
N GLY A 726 -12.45 11.77 -44.49
CA GLY A 726 -11.12 11.39 -44.95
C GLY A 726 -10.09 11.40 -43.81
N GLU A 727 -9.96 12.51 -43.09
CA GLU A 727 -9.02 12.63 -41.96
C GLU A 727 -9.32 11.62 -40.84
N ARG A 728 -10.60 11.35 -40.58
CA ARG A 728 -11.03 10.33 -39.61
C ARG A 728 -10.61 8.93 -40.07
N ALA A 729 -10.86 8.58 -41.34
CA ALA A 729 -10.49 7.28 -41.89
C ALA A 729 -8.97 7.08 -41.91
N ASP A 730 -8.19 8.10 -42.28
CA ASP A 730 -6.73 8.01 -42.30
C ASP A 730 -6.17 7.74 -40.90
N ARG A 731 -6.65 8.46 -39.87
CA ARG A 731 -6.22 8.21 -38.48
C ARG A 731 -6.63 6.84 -37.94
N LEU A 732 -7.82 6.34 -38.30
CA LEU A 732 -8.25 4.99 -37.97
C LEU A 732 -7.34 3.94 -38.65
N GLY A 733 -6.96 4.16 -39.90
CA GLY A 733 -5.98 3.31 -40.61
C GLY A 733 -4.59 3.32 -39.98
N ASP A 734 -4.11 4.50 -39.56
CA ASP A 734 -2.83 4.64 -38.84
C ASP A 734 -2.85 3.94 -37.48
N TYR A 735 -3.98 3.93 -36.77
CA TYR A 735 -4.14 3.18 -35.53
C TYR A 735 -4.14 1.67 -35.79
N ILE A 736 -4.91 1.20 -36.78
CA ILE A 736 -4.98 -0.23 -37.15
C ILE A 736 -3.62 -0.78 -37.57
N SER A 737 -2.83 -0.01 -38.34
CA SER A 737 -1.52 -0.44 -38.82
C SER A 737 -0.45 -0.52 -37.73
N ARG A 738 -0.53 0.35 -36.71
CA ARG A 738 0.41 0.38 -35.59
C ARG A 738 0.10 -0.65 -34.51
N ASN A 739 -1.18 -0.95 -34.28
CA ASN A 739 -1.64 -1.79 -33.16
C ASN A 739 -2.16 -3.15 -33.64
N THR A 740 -1.41 -3.88 -34.47
CA THR A 740 -1.85 -5.17 -35.01
C THR A 740 -2.14 -6.20 -33.90
N GLY A 741 -3.43 -6.53 -33.72
CA GLY A 741 -3.91 -7.43 -32.66
C GLY A 741 -4.24 -6.77 -31.31
N GLY A 742 -4.33 -5.43 -31.26
CA GLY A 742 -4.87 -4.69 -30.12
C GLY A 742 -6.38 -4.93 -29.92
N ARG A 743 -6.88 -4.67 -28.71
CA ARG A 743 -8.28 -4.96 -28.32
C ARG A 743 -9.30 -4.21 -29.19
N HIS A 744 -9.01 -2.97 -29.52
CA HIS A 744 -9.91 -2.10 -30.26
C HIS A 744 -9.76 -2.23 -31.79
N ILE A 745 -9.00 -3.21 -32.28
CA ILE A 745 -8.75 -3.33 -33.73
C ILE A 745 -10.02 -3.68 -34.50
N GLU A 746 -10.86 -4.59 -33.98
CA GLU A 746 -12.12 -4.93 -34.63
C GLU A 746 -13.06 -3.72 -34.67
N GLU A 747 -13.17 -2.99 -33.56
CA GLU A 747 -13.95 -1.74 -33.46
C GLU A 747 -13.41 -0.66 -34.41
N ALA A 748 -12.08 -0.48 -34.45
CA ALA A 748 -11.40 0.45 -35.32
C ALA A 748 -11.63 0.12 -36.80
N GLN A 749 -11.61 -1.17 -37.16
CA GLN A 749 -11.89 -1.63 -38.53
C GLN A 749 -13.32 -1.33 -38.95
N ILE A 750 -14.29 -1.59 -38.07
CA ILE A 750 -15.70 -1.26 -38.33
C ILE A 750 -15.87 0.24 -38.56
N LEU A 751 -15.32 1.08 -37.66
CA LEU A 751 -15.37 2.53 -37.80
C LEU A 751 -14.63 3.02 -39.06
N TYR A 752 -13.49 2.42 -39.39
CA TYR A 752 -12.73 2.75 -40.60
C TYR A 752 -13.55 2.50 -41.87
N GLU A 753 -14.21 1.34 -41.95
CA GLU A 753 -15.09 1.00 -43.08
C GLU A 753 -16.30 1.93 -43.17
N GLU A 754 -16.88 2.32 -42.03
CA GLU A 754 -17.99 3.26 -41.98
C GLU A 754 -17.58 4.65 -42.47
N MET A 755 -16.47 5.19 -41.95
CA MET A 755 -15.96 6.51 -42.34
C MET A 755 -15.53 6.53 -43.81
N SER A 756 -14.90 5.45 -44.29
CA SER A 756 -14.54 5.30 -45.70
C SER A 756 -15.78 5.30 -46.61
N ARG A 757 -16.85 4.61 -46.22
CA ARG A 757 -18.14 4.65 -46.95
C ARG A 757 -18.75 6.05 -46.95
N LYS A 758 -18.75 6.74 -45.81
CA LYS A 758 -19.26 8.12 -45.69
C LYS A 758 -18.46 9.10 -46.55
N ARG A 759 -17.13 8.99 -46.57
CA ARG A 759 -16.25 9.77 -47.46
C ARG A 759 -16.65 9.60 -48.93
N VAL A 760 -16.76 8.37 -49.41
CA VAL A 760 -17.14 8.08 -50.80
C VAL A 760 -18.50 8.70 -51.14
N ASN A 761 -19.47 8.66 -50.23
CA ASN A 761 -20.78 9.29 -50.44
C ASN A 761 -20.71 10.81 -50.44
N GLN A 762 -19.92 11.42 -49.55
CA GLN A 762 -19.70 12.87 -49.51
C GLN A 762 -19.04 13.36 -50.81
N ASP A 763 -18.00 12.66 -51.28
CA ASP A 763 -17.31 12.99 -52.54
C ASP A 763 -18.26 12.89 -53.75
N LYS A 764 -19.11 11.86 -53.77
CA LYS A 764 -20.17 11.73 -54.80
C LYS A 764 -21.15 12.90 -54.75
N ASN A 765 -21.60 13.30 -53.57
CA ASN A 765 -22.53 14.43 -53.40
C ASN A 765 -21.88 15.74 -53.84
N LEU A 766 -20.63 16.01 -53.42
CA LEU A 766 -19.88 17.20 -53.82
C LEU A 766 -19.64 17.26 -55.34
N ALA A 767 -19.34 16.13 -55.97
CA ALA A 767 -19.19 16.04 -57.41
C ALA A 767 -20.51 16.32 -58.14
N GLU A 768 -21.64 15.88 -57.60
CA GLU A 768 -22.96 16.16 -58.16
C GLU A 768 -23.36 17.64 -57.97
N GLU A 769 -23.11 18.23 -56.80
CA GLU A 769 -23.28 19.66 -56.57
C GLU A 769 -22.39 20.52 -57.49
N GLN A 770 -21.18 20.07 -57.79
CA GLN A 770 -20.30 20.78 -58.72
C GLN A 770 -20.86 20.78 -60.14
N LYS A 771 -21.43 19.66 -60.61
CA LYS A 771 -22.13 19.61 -61.89
C LYS A 771 -23.38 20.51 -61.90
N ASP A 772 -24.11 20.56 -60.77
CA ASP A 772 -25.25 21.47 -60.59
C ASP A 772 -24.79 22.95 -60.68
N ARG A 773 -23.69 23.31 -60.00
CA ARG A 773 -23.11 24.67 -60.06
C ARG A 773 -22.64 25.03 -61.48
N GLU A 774 -21.91 24.15 -62.15
CA GLU A 774 -21.42 24.37 -63.52
C GLU A 774 -22.60 24.58 -64.51
N TRP A 775 -23.69 23.83 -64.32
CA TRP A 775 -24.92 24.02 -65.09
C TRP A 775 -25.56 25.39 -64.82
N VAL A 776 -25.73 25.78 -63.55
CA VAL A 776 -26.31 27.08 -63.17
C VAL A 776 -25.48 28.24 -63.76
N GLU A 777 -24.15 28.15 -63.71
CA GLU A 777 -23.27 29.14 -64.34
C GLU A 777 -23.40 29.16 -65.86
N THR A 778 -23.49 27.99 -66.50
CA THR A 778 -23.71 27.87 -67.95
C THR A 778 -25.04 28.51 -68.36
N VAL A 779 -26.11 28.26 -67.62
CA VAL A 779 -27.42 28.90 -67.85
C VAL A 779 -27.33 30.40 -67.62
N ARG A 780 -26.67 30.86 -66.55
CA ARG A 780 -26.49 32.29 -66.26
C ARG A 780 -25.74 32.98 -67.41
N TYR A 781 -24.61 32.43 -67.84
CA TYR A 781 -23.82 32.96 -68.95
C TYR A 781 -24.61 32.95 -70.26
N SER A 782 -25.37 31.89 -70.53
CA SER A 782 -26.22 31.79 -71.72
C SER A 782 -27.34 32.85 -71.78
N ARG A 783 -27.65 33.55 -70.68
CA ARG A 783 -28.65 34.62 -70.60
C ARG A 783 -28.03 36.01 -70.54
N ASN A 784 -26.70 36.11 -70.53
CA ASN A 784 -26.01 37.39 -70.47
C ASN A 784 -26.21 38.16 -71.79
N ALA A 785 -26.86 39.32 -71.73
CA ALA A 785 -27.12 40.15 -72.91
C ALA A 785 -25.87 40.89 -73.44
N GLU A 786 -24.85 41.06 -72.61
CA GLU A 786 -23.58 41.70 -73.01
C GLU A 786 -22.65 40.75 -73.77
N ALA A 787 -22.85 39.43 -73.63
CA ALA A 787 -22.06 38.43 -74.34
C ALA A 787 -22.61 38.21 -75.75
N SER A 788 -21.71 38.08 -76.73
CA SER A 788 -22.12 37.81 -78.11
C SER A 788 -22.87 36.47 -78.19
N LEU A 789 -23.77 36.38 -79.16
CA LEU A 789 -24.59 35.19 -79.30
C LEU A 789 -23.75 33.95 -79.71
N ALA A 790 -22.63 34.17 -80.41
CA ALA A 790 -21.63 33.15 -80.70
C ALA A 790 -20.92 32.63 -79.43
N ASP A 791 -20.56 33.51 -78.50
CA ASP A 791 -19.89 33.11 -77.25
C ASP A 791 -20.84 32.33 -76.33
N ARG A 792 -22.11 32.77 -76.27
CA ARG A 792 -23.17 32.06 -75.54
C ARG A 792 -23.40 30.66 -76.10
N LEU A 793 -23.41 30.52 -77.43
CA LEU A 793 -23.48 29.22 -78.12
C LEU A 793 -22.30 28.33 -77.75
N ASN A 794 -21.07 28.83 -77.89
CA ASN A 794 -19.85 28.10 -77.59
C ASN A 794 -19.84 27.58 -76.14
N ARG A 795 -20.26 28.41 -75.17
CA ARG A 795 -20.32 28.01 -73.75
C ARG A 795 -21.26 26.82 -73.53
N VAL A 796 -22.43 26.83 -74.18
CA VAL A 796 -23.42 25.73 -74.05
C VAL A 796 -22.95 24.47 -74.80
N GLU A 797 -22.34 24.62 -75.98
CA GLU A 797 -21.75 23.49 -76.72
C GLU A 797 -20.59 22.85 -75.95
N GLU A 798 -19.74 23.65 -75.31
CA GLU A 798 -18.64 23.15 -74.48
C GLU A 798 -19.17 22.36 -73.28
N TYR A 799 -20.21 22.86 -72.60
CA TYR A 799 -20.88 22.13 -71.51
C TYR A 799 -21.43 20.78 -71.98
N ILE A 800 -22.12 20.75 -73.13
CA ILE A 800 -22.66 19.51 -73.73
C ILE A 800 -21.55 18.51 -74.05
N ARG A 801 -20.43 18.98 -74.59
CA ARG A 801 -19.27 18.12 -74.93
C ARG A 801 -18.66 17.48 -73.68
N LYS A 802 -18.54 18.25 -72.59
CA LYS A 802 -17.98 17.76 -71.31
C LYS A 802 -18.96 16.86 -70.56
N ASN A 803 -20.27 17.04 -70.74
CA ASN A 803 -21.32 16.38 -69.95
C ASN A 803 -22.32 15.58 -70.81
N ALA A 804 -21.83 14.78 -71.77
CA ALA A 804 -22.64 14.12 -72.82
C ALA A 804 -23.77 13.20 -72.31
N SER A 805 -23.64 12.66 -71.09
CA SER A 805 -24.65 11.81 -70.42
C SER A 805 -25.11 12.39 -69.07
N GLY A 806 -24.87 13.68 -68.82
CA GLY A 806 -25.20 14.34 -67.55
C GLY A 806 -26.69 14.64 -67.38
N LYS A 807 -27.10 14.85 -66.12
CA LYS A 807 -28.48 15.18 -65.68
C LYS A 807 -29.15 16.28 -66.52
N TYR A 808 -28.41 17.32 -66.89
CA TYR A 808 -28.92 18.50 -67.60
C TYR A 808 -28.76 18.45 -69.12
N ILE A 809 -28.36 17.33 -69.71
CA ILE A 809 -28.06 17.24 -71.14
C ILE A 809 -29.28 17.59 -72.03
N ARG A 810 -30.49 17.23 -71.59
CA ARG A 810 -31.73 17.56 -72.32
C ARG A 810 -31.98 19.07 -72.32
N ASP A 811 -31.83 19.69 -71.15
CA ASP A 811 -32.02 21.13 -70.98
C ASP A 811 -30.96 21.93 -71.74
N ALA A 812 -29.70 21.49 -71.69
CA ALA A 812 -28.60 22.08 -72.44
C ALA A 812 -28.84 22.01 -73.96
N LYS A 813 -29.30 20.87 -74.48
CA LYS A 813 -29.66 20.72 -75.91
C LYS A 813 -30.83 21.62 -76.31
N SER A 814 -31.84 21.77 -75.44
CA SER A 814 -32.96 22.69 -75.68
C SER A 814 -32.50 24.15 -75.72
N LEU A 815 -31.64 24.54 -74.78
CA LEU A 815 -31.05 25.87 -74.72
C LEU A 815 -30.17 26.17 -75.95
N LEU A 816 -29.36 25.20 -76.37
CA LEU A 816 -28.55 25.31 -77.59
C LEU A 816 -29.42 25.52 -78.84
N ALA A 817 -30.52 24.77 -78.97
CA ALA A 817 -31.44 24.91 -80.10
C ALA A 817 -32.07 26.31 -80.16
N LYS A 818 -32.45 26.87 -79.00
CA LYS A 818 -32.98 28.25 -78.91
C LYS A 818 -31.93 29.27 -79.35
N LEU A 819 -30.72 29.21 -78.80
CA LEU A 819 -29.65 30.12 -79.18
C LEU A 819 -29.27 29.99 -80.67
N LYS A 820 -29.32 28.78 -81.25
CA LYS A 820 -29.07 28.61 -82.69
C LYS A 820 -30.15 29.29 -83.55
N ALA A 821 -31.41 29.22 -83.12
CA ALA A 821 -32.51 29.93 -83.78
C ALA A 821 -32.33 31.45 -83.68
N ASP A 822 -31.96 31.97 -82.50
CA ASP A 822 -31.67 33.39 -82.31
C ASP A 822 -30.49 33.86 -83.19
N LYS A 823 -29.44 33.04 -83.35
CA LYS A 823 -28.30 33.35 -84.23
C LYS A 823 -28.71 33.44 -85.68
N ALA A 824 -29.52 32.48 -86.14
CA ALA A 824 -30.01 32.47 -87.51
C ALA A 824 -30.87 33.71 -87.81
N ALA A 825 -31.68 34.16 -86.84
CA ALA A 825 -32.46 35.39 -86.99
C ALA A 825 -31.57 36.65 -87.06
N GLU A 826 -30.54 36.76 -86.22
CA GLU A 826 -29.54 37.85 -86.27
C GLU A 826 -28.81 37.88 -87.62
N ASP A 827 -28.34 36.73 -88.10
CA ASP A 827 -27.60 36.63 -89.36
C ASP A 827 -28.48 37.01 -90.57
N GLU A 828 -29.75 36.62 -90.57
CA GLU A 828 -30.70 37.00 -91.63
C GLU A 828 -31.00 38.51 -91.62
N GLN A 829 -31.14 39.11 -90.44
CA GLN A 829 -31.30 40.56 -90.32
C GLN A 829 -30.09 41.30 -90.89
N VAL A 830 -28.87 40.92 -90.49
CA VAL A 830 -27.62 41.52 -91.00
C VAL A 830 -27.51 41.35 -92.52
N LYS A 831 -27.95 40.21 -93.07
CA LYS A 831 -27.98 39.97 -94.52
C LYS A 831 -28.94 40.93 -95.23
N SER A 832 -30.18 41.05 -94.73
CA SER A 832 -31.20 41.93 -95.33
C SER A 832 -30.79 43.41 -95.33
N GLU A 833 -30.11 43.87 -94.27
CA GLU A 833 -29.60 45.24 -94.15
C GLU A 833 -28.49 45.51 -95.18
N LYS A 834 -27.58 44.55 -95.40
CA LYS A 834 -26.53 44.64 -96.42
C LYS A 834 -27.10 44.70 -97.84
N GLU A 835 -28.07 43.84 -98.16
CA GLU A 835 -28.73 43.83 -99.47
C GLU A 835 -29.44 45.16 -99.76
N MET A 836 -30.12 45.74 -98.76
CA MET A 836 -30.75 47.06 -98.88
C MET A 836 -29.74 48.21 -99.04
N ALA A 837 -28.59 48.15 -98.37
CA ALA A 837 -27.52 49.13 -98.53
C ALA A 837 -26.90 49.08 -99.93
N GLU A 838 -26.61 47.87 -100.44
CA GLU A 838 -26.07 47.67 -101.78
C GLU A 838 -27.04 48.15 -102.88
N ARG A 839 -28.33 47.86 -102.72
CA ARG A 839 -29.37 48.38 -103.62
C ARG A 839 -29.38 49.90 -103.70
N ARG A 840 -29.33 50.59 -102.55
CA ARG A 840 -29.29 52.07 -102.49
C ARG A 840 -28.05 52.63 -103.16
N GLN A 841 -26.90 52.00 -102.97
CA GLN A 841 -25.64 52.40 -103.59
C GLN A 841 -25.69 52.27 -105.13
N ASN A 842 -26.18 51.14 -105.63
CA ASN A 842 -26.28 50.88 -107.06
C ASN A 842 -27.21 51.86 -107.78
N GLU A 843 -28.38 52.15 -107.22
CA GLU A 843 -29.32 53.11 -107.85
C GLU A 843 -28.80 54.55 -107.77
N THR A 844 -28.10 54.94 -106.70
CA THR A 844 -27.45 56.26 -106.60
C THR A 844 -26.39 56.43 -107.69
N ALA A 845 -25.55 55.41 -107.90
CA ALA A 845 -24.54 55.42 -108.95
C ALA A 845 -25.15 55.52 -110.36
N ARG A 846 -26.27 54.83 -110.61
CA ARG A 846 -27.02 54.92 -111.87
C ARG A 846 -27.56 56.33 -112.13
N ILE A 847 -28.20 56.95 -111.14
CA ILE A 847 -28.73 58.32 -111.28
C ILE A 847 -27.59 59.32 -111.50
N ARG A 848 -26.46 59.17 -110.79
CA ARG A 848 -25.24 59.97 -111.02
C ARG A 848 -24.73 59.85 -112.45
N ALA A 849 -24.72 58.64 -113.03
CA ALA A 849 -24.31 58.43 -114.41
C ALA A 849 -25.25 59.14 -115.39
N LEU A 850 -26.56 58.99 -115.22
CA LEU A 850 -27.57 59.63 -116.07
C LEU A 850 -27.58 61.16 -115.93
N ALA A 851 -27.27 61.71 -114.76
CA ALA A 851 -27.19 63.16 -114.55
C ALA A 851 -26.13 63.80 -115.46
N LYS A 852 -25.01 63.11 -115.74
CA LYS A 852 -23.95 63.60 -116.65
C LYS A 852 -24.44 63.81 -118.08
N GLU A 853 -25.46 63.08 -118.53
CA GLU A 853 -26.02 63.21 -119.90
C GLU A 853 -26.89 64.48 -120.06
N THR A 854 -27.19 65.19 -118.97
CA THR A 854 -28.13 66.33 -118.97
C THR A 854 -27.49 67.66 -119.36
N LYS A 855 -26.34 67.64 -120.05
CA LYS A 855 -25.59 68.82 -120.53
C LYS A 855 -25.35 69.89 -119.44
N GLY A 856 -25.14 69.47 -118.19
CA GLY A 856 -24.80 70.35 -117.06
C GLY A 856 -25.97 70.98 -116.32
N ARG A 857 -27.23 70.68 -116.66
CA ARG A 857 -28.39 71.20 -115.90
C ARG A 857 -28.48 70.61 -114.50
N PHE A 858 -28.32 69.30 -114.36
CA PHE A 858 -28.42 68.58 -113.09
C PHE A 858 -27.03 68.12 -112.65
N GLU A 859 -26.47 68.78 -111.64
CA GLU A 859 -25.14 68.50 -111.09
C GLU A 859 -25.26 67.66 -109.81
N GLU A 860 -24.67 66.46 -109.78
CA GLU A 860 -24.68 65.61 -108.59
C GLU A 860 -23.56 66.00 -107.62
N ASN A 861 -23.89 66.13 -106.34
CA ASN A 861 -23.01 66.73 -105.32
C ASN A 861 -22.18 65.70 -104.52
N GLY A 862 -22.19 64.43 -104.90
CA GLY A 862 -21.48 63.34 -104.19
C GLY A 862 -22.12 62.86 -102.88
N ASN A 863 -23.04 63.62 -102.29
CA ASN A 863 -23.63 63.37 -100.96
C ASN A 863 -25.09 62.87 -101.01
N GLY A 864 -25.53 62.35 -102.17
CA GLY A 864 -26.92 61.91 -102.36
C GLY A 864 -27.89 63.03 -102.74
N THR A 865 -27.38 64.19 -103.18
CA THR A 865 -28.19 65.30 -103.68
C THR A 865 -27.78 65.74 -105.09
N VAL A 866 -28.70 66.36 -105.82
CA VAL A 866 -28.52 66.89 -107.17
C VAL A 866 -28.99 68.34 -107.24
N SER A 867 -28.14 69.24 -107.71
CA SER A 867 -28.43 70.66 -107.89
C SER A 867 -28.95 70.93 -109.32
N ASP A 868 -30.12 71.56 -109.46
CA ASP A 868 -30.66 72.03 -110.76
C ASP A 868 -30.21 73.48 -111.02
N LYS A 869 -29.23 73.66 -111.91
CA LYS A 869 -28.68 74.98 -112.27
C LYS A 869 -29.69 75.91 -112.94
N LYS A 870 -30.78 75.38 -113.50
CA LYS A 870 -31.80 76.20 -114.17
C LYS A 870 -32.75 76.85 -113.17
N THR A 871 -33.11 76.14 -112.10
CA THR A 871 -34.10 76.59 -111.11
C THR A 871 -33.47 77.04 -109.80
N GLY A 872 -32.20 76.70 -109.56
CA GLY A 872 -31.50 76.92 -108.30
C GLY A 872 -31.84 75.90 -107.21
N ARG A 873 -32.78 74.99 -107.46
CA ARG A 873 -33.26 74.01 -106.48
C ARG A 873 -32.31 72.82 -106.32
N MET A 874 -32.34 72.21 -105.14
CA MET A 874 -31.63 70.97 -104.86
C MET A 874 -32.63 69.82 -104.62
N TRP A 875 -32.33 68.67 -105.20
CA TRP A 875 -33.19 67.49 -105.21
C TRP A 875 -32.48 66.32 -104.53
N ALA A 876 -33.24 65.46 -103.85
CA ALA A 876 -32.72 64.18 -103.41
C ALA A 876 -32.42 63.29 -104.64
N THR A 877 -31.26 62.64 -104.65
CA THR A 877 -30.85 61.76 -105.76
C THR A 877 -31.82 60.60 -105.90
N LEU A 878 -32.05 59.88 -104.80
CA LEU A 878 -33.00 58.78 -104.73
C LEU A 878 -34.41 59.28 -104.49
N ASP A 879 -35.37 58.56 -105.05
CA ASP A 879 -36.76 58.68 -104.63
C ASP A 879 -37.08 57.62 -103.56
N VAL A 880 -38.25 57.74 -102.94
CA VAL A 880 -38.74 56.81 -101.92
C VAL A 880 -38.69 55.34 -102.36
N LEU A 881 -39.04 55.05 -103.62
CA LEU A 881 -39.08 53.69 -104.13
C LEU A 881 -37.67 53.08 -104.22
N ALA A 882 -36.67 53.88 -104.58
CA ALA A 882 -35.28 53.49 -104.60
C ALA A 882 -34.67 53.37 -103.20
N ASP A 883 -35.06 54.26 -102.28
CA ASP A 883 -34.50 54.34 -100.92
C ASP A 883 -35.07 53.24 -99.99
N LEU A 884 -36.40 53.11 -99.94
CA LEU A 884 -37.09 52.17 -99.05
C LEU A 884 -37.48 50.85 -99.74
N GLY A 885 -37.34 50.78 -101.06
CA GLY A 885 -37.74 49.62 -101.84
C GLY A 885 -39.24 49.48 -102.11
N ARG A 886 -40.06 50.42 -101.62
CA ARG A 886 -41.53 50.45 -101.74
C ARG A 886 -42.02 51.88 -101.99
N CYS A 887 -43.18 52.04 -102.61
CA CYS A 887 -43.86 53.34 -102.70
C CYS A 887 -44.61 53.66 -101.40
N LEU A 888 -45.00 54.92 -101.21
CA LEU A 888 -45.67 55.41 -100.00
C LEU A 888 -47.01 56.08 -100.33
N GLU A 889 -47.95 55.96 -99.38
CA GLU A 889 -49.14 56.80 -99.33
C GLU A 889 -48.77 58.24 -98.99
N TYR A 890 -49.68 59.20 -99.22
CA TYR A 890 -49.38 60.63 -99.11
C TYR A 890 -48.92 61.06 -97.71
N GLU A 891 -49.55 60.55 -96.65
CA GLU A 891 -49.19 60.89 -95.27
C GLU A 891 -47.81 60.34 -94.89
N ALA A 892 -47.53 59.08 -95.26
CA ALA A 892 -46.22 58.47 -95.07
C ALA A 892 -45.13 59.17 -95.90
N ALA A 893 -45.48 59.69 -97.08
CA ALA A 893 -44.59 60.51 -97.89
C ALA A 893 -44.22 61.83 -97.20
N LEU A 894 -45.19 62.51 -96.57
CA LEU A 894 -44.92 63.71 -95.76
C LEU A 894 -43.98 63.40 -94.59
N GLU A 895 -44.21 62.30 -93.89
CA GLU A 895 -43.38 61.88 -92.76
C GLU A 895 -41.96 61.47 -93.21
N TYR A 896 -41.85 60.70 -94.29
CA TYR A 896 -40.57 60.33 -94.89
C TYR A 896 -39.72 61.54 -95.19
N VAL A 897 -40.29 62.55 -95.88
CA VAL A 897 -39.56 63.75 -96.26
C VAL A 897 -39.15 64.57 -95.03
N LYS A 898 -40.02 64.68 -94.02
CA LYS A 898 -39.72 65.37 -92.75
C LYS A 898 -38.53 64.73 -92.01
N ASN A 899 -38.41 63.41 -92.10
CA ASN A 899 -37.33 62.65 -91.47
C ASN A 899 -36.11 62.44 -92.38
N LEU A 900 -36.17 62.89 -93.63
CA LEU A 900 -35.07 62.77 -94.58
C LEU A 900 -33.87 63.60 -94.11
N ARG A 901 -32.68 63.00 -94.12
CA ARG A 901 -31.40 63.64 -93.75
C ARG A 901 -30.35 63.57 -94.85
N THR A 902 -30.78 63.31 -96.08
CA THR A 902 -29.91 63.15 -97.25
C THR A 902 -29.08 64.41 -97.48
N GLY A 903 -27.79 64.24 -97.79
CA GLY A 903 -26.85 65.34 -97.96
C GLY A 903 -26.53 66.15 -96.69
N GLY A 904 -27.00 65.70 -95.51
CA GLY A 904 -26.87 66.44 -94.24
C GLY A 904 -27.96 67.49 -94.00
N TYR A 905 -28.96 67.58 -94.88
CA TYR A 905 -30.04 68.57 -94.82
C TYR A 905 -31.30 68.00 -94.18
N ALA A 906 -32.03 68.82 -93.43
CA ALA A 906 -33.29 68.46 -92.76
C ALA A 906 -34.51 69.27 -93.25
N ASP A 907 -34.32 70.21 -94.17
CA ASP A 907 -35.33 71.11 -94.75
C ASP A 907 -35.93 70.58 -96.06
N TRP A 908 -35.88 69.27 -96.27
CA TRP A 908 -36.51 68.61 -97.40
C TRP A 908 -38.03 68.77 -97.35
N ARG A 909 -38.66 68.98 -98.52
CA ARG A 909 -40.11 69.06 -98.65
C ARG A 909 -40.61 68.33 -99.90
N LEU A 910 -41.92 68.09 -99.93
CA LEU A 910 -42.59 67.71 -101.17
C LEU A 910 -42.44 68.85 -102.20
N PRO A 911 -42.17 68.52 -103.45
CA PRO A 911 -42.10 69.50 -104.52
C PRO A 911 -43.50 69.97 -104.92
N THR A 912 -43.61 71.21 -105.40
CA THR A 912 -44.84 71.68 -106.05
C THR A 912 -45.00 71.00 -107.42
N THR A 913 -46.21 71.05 -107.96
CA THR A 913 -46.51 70.55 -109.30
C THR A 913 -45.63 71.22 -110.35
N GLU A 914 -45.45 72.53 -110.24
CA GLU A 914 -44.62 73.33 -111.14
C GLU A 914 -43.14 72.90 -111.08
N GLU A 915 -42.62 72.66 -109.88
CA GLU A 915 -41.24 72.20 -109.69
C GLU A 915 -41.01 70.82 -110.31
N LEU A 916 -41.93 69.86 -110.12
CA LEU A 916 -41.83 68.54 -110.75
C LEU A 916 -42.02 68.59 -112.27
N VAL A 917 -42.97 69.38 -112.77
CA VAL A 917 -43.16 69.62 -114.21
C VAL A 917 -41.88 70.21 -114.81
N SER A 918 -41.21 71.11 -114.10
CA SER A 918 -39.97 71.75 -114.56
C SER A 918 -38.84 70.75 -114.83
N ILE A 919 -38.78 69.66 -114.08
CA ILE A 919 -37.72 68.65 -114.18
C ILE A 919 -38.12 67.42 -115.00
N TYR A 920 -39.41 67.10 -115.13
CA TYR A 920 -39.90 65.92 -115.86
C TYR A 920 -40.56 66.19 -117.21
N LYS A 921 -40.97 67.42 -117.50
CA LYS A 921 -41.66 67.79 -118.76
C LYS A 921 -40.90 68.78 -119.63
N ASN A 922 -39.74 69.25 -119.19
CA ASN A 922 -38.88 70.17 -119.94
C ASN A 922 -37.47 69.59 -120.14
N PRO A 923 -36.98 69.44 -121.39
CA PRO A 923 -35.63 68.94 -121.64
C PRO A 923 -34.55 69.97 -121.25
N PRO A 924 -33.36 69.52 -120.79
CA PRO A 924 -33.05 68.14 -120.42
C PRO A 924 -33.82 67.72 -119.15
N PHE A 925 -34.31 66.48 -119.14
CA PHE A 925 -35.12 65.91 -118.05
C PHE A 925 -34.24 65.40 -116.90
N PHE A 926 -34.76 65.45 -115.68
CA PHE A 926 -34.11 64.82 -114.53
C PHE A 926 -34.09 63.29 -114.72
N PRO A 927 -32.99 62.60 -114.38
CA PRO A 927 -32.94 61.15 -114.43
C PRO A 927 -34.06 60.49 -113.61
N SER A 928 -35.07 59.94 -114.30
CA SER A 928 -36.17 59.27 -113.64
C SER A 928 -35.72 57.92 -113.09
N THR A 929 -36.04 57.70 -111.82
CA THR A 929 -36.15 56.38 -111.18
C THR A 929 -37.31 55.60 -111.78
N SER A 930 -37.45 54.31 -111.43
CA SER A 930 -38.52 53.42 -111.90
C SER A 930 -39.94 53.81 -111.41
N ALA A 931 -40.08 54.88 -110.63
CA ALA A 931 -41.37 55.39 -110.21
C ALA A 931 -42.21 55.84 -111.41
N LYS A 932 -43.49 55.47 -111.41
CA LYS A 932 -44.45 55.83 -112.46
C LYS A 932 -44.87 57.31 -112.38
N TRP A 933 -44.96 57.84 -111.16
CA TRP A 933 -45.37 59.21 -110.86
C TRP A 933 -44.91 59.62 -109.45
N PHE A 934 -44.91 60.93 -109.21
CA PHE A 934 -44.44 61.55 -107.97
C PHE A 934 -45.53 62.38 -107.30
N TRP A 935 -45.54 62.36 -105.96
CA TRP A 935 -46.35 63.22 -105.12
C TRP A 935 -45.92 64.68 -105.20
N THR A 936 -46.91 65.59 -105.22
CA THR A 936 -46.69 67.04 -105.09
C THR A 936 -47.18 67.56 -103.73
N SER A 937 -46.84 68.79 -103.38
CA SER A 937 -47.44 69.49 -102.24
C SER A 937 -48.83 70.08 -102.55
N ASP A 938 -49.32 69.97 -103.77
CA ASP A 938 -50.55 70.66 -104.21
C ASP A 938 -51.78 69.77 -103.99
N VAL A 939 -52.34 69.91 -102.79
CA VAL A 939 -53.58 69.25 -102.39
C VAL A 939 -54.78 70.09 -102.78
N ILE A 940 -55.69 69.49 -103.54
CA ILE A 940 -56.91 70.10 -104.04
C ILE A 940 -58.13 69.44 -103.39
N TRP A 941 -59.09 70.27 -103.02
CA TRP A 941 -60.39 69.82 -102.54
C TRP A 941 -61.34 69.57 -103.72
N HIS A 942 -61.81 68.34 -103.86
CA HIS A 942 -62.89 67.98 -104.76
C HIS A 942 -64.11 67.54 -103.92
N GLY A 943 -64.96 68.51 -103.58
CA GLY A 943 -66.05 68.31 -102.62
C GLY A 943 -65.49 67.99 -101.23
N TRP A 944 -65.84 66.82 -100.69
CA TRP A 944 -65.41 66.34 -99.37
C TRP A 944 -64.12 65.50 -99.39
N ASN A 945 -63.56 65.21 -100.58
CA ASN A 945 -62.36 64.41 -100.74
C ASN A 945 -61.16 65.28 -101.14
N LYS A 946 -60.01 65.02 -100.52
CA LYS A 946 -58.73 65.59 -100.93
C LYS A 946 -58.15 64.75 -102.06
N LYS A 947 -57.68 65.39 -103.12
CA LYS A 947 -56.87 64.78 -104.17
C LYS A 947 -55.58 65.56 -104.31
N VAL A 948 -54.53 64.91 -104.77
CA VAL A 948 -53.23 65.57 -104.97
C VAL A 948 -52.91 65.57 -106.45
N ASP A 949 -52.45 66.71 -106.97
CA ASP A 949 -51.90 66.77 -108.32
C ASP A 949 -50.62 65.91 -108.38
N ILE A 950 -50.48 65.08 -109.40
CA ILE A 950 -49.30 64.22 -109.58
C ILE A 950 -48.58 64.55 -110.87
N VAL A 951 -47.28 64.28 -110.87
CA VAL A 951 -46.45 64.40 -112.07
C VAL A 951 -45.87 63.04 -112.44
N THR A 952 -46.17 62.59 -113.66
CA THR A 952 -45.63 61.34 -114.19
C THR A 952 -44.16 61.51 -114.58
N SER A 953 -43.35 60.48 -114.36
CA SER A 953 -41.93 60.47 -114.70
C SER A 953 -41.64 60.32 -116.20
N LYS A 954 -42.69 60.10 -117.01
CA LYS A 954 -42.61 59.98 -118.48
C LYS A 954 -42.03 61.26 -119.10
N ARG A 955 -41.03 61.10 -119.96
CA ARG A 955 -40.36 62.19 -120.72
C ARG A 955 -41.24 62.66 -121.87
N GLU A 956 -42.19 63.53 -121.57
CA GLU A 956 -43.14 64.10 -122.53
C GLU A 956 -43.13 65.62 -122.38
N ASN A 957 -43.24 66.37 -123.48
CA ASN A 957 -43.19 67.84 -123.45
C ASN A 957 -44.56 68.48 -123.15
N VAL A 958 -45.57 67.67 -122.80
CA VAL A 958 -46.92 68.11 -122.43
C VAL A 958 -47.24 67.57 -121.04
N TRP A 959 -47.68 68.45 -120.14
CA TRP A 959 -48.23 68.02 -118.86
C TRP A 959 -49.75 67.94 -118.94
N ASN A 960 -50.28 66.73 -118.78
CA ASN A 960 -51.70 66.51 -118.56
C ASN A 960 -51.97 66.48 -117.06
N LYS A 961 -52.78 67.43 -116.58
CA LYS A 961 -53.17 67.50 -115.17
C LYS A 961 -53.85 66.19 -114.76
N THR A 962 -53.23 65.49 -113.80
CA THR A 962 -53.71 64.20 -113.28
C THR A 962 -53.75 64.26 -111.76
N GLN A 963 -54.82 63.73 -111.18
CA GLN A 963 -55.09 63.79 -109.74
C GLN A 963 -55.37 62.41 -109.18
N VAL A 964 -54.81 62.09 -108.02
CA VAL A 964 -55.03 60.80 -107.35
C VAL A 964 -55.42 60.98 -105.88
N ASP A 965 -56.04 59.94 -105.31
CA ASP A 965 -56.41 59.86 -103.90
C ASP A 965 -55.17 59.68 -103.00
N LEU A 966 -55.19 60.25 -101.80
CA LEU A 966 -54.05 60.25 -100.86
C LEU A 966 -53.56 58.85 -100.46
N ARG A 967 -54.42 57.82 -100.55
CA ARG A 967 -54.07 56.42 -100.23
C ARG A 967 -53.40 55.67 -101.39
N GLN A 968 -53.25 56.30 -102.55
CA GLN A 968 -52.57 55.67 -103.68
C GLN A 968 -51.07 55.55 -103.40
N CYS A 969 -50.43 54.55 -104.00
CA CYS A 969 -49.00 54.34 -103.79
C CYS A 969 -48.19 55.20 -104.76
N GLY A 970 -47.54 56.24 -104.25
CA GLY A 970 -46.74 57.20 -105.01
C GLY A 970 -45.28 57.23 -104.59
N SER A 971 -44.43 57.77 -105.45
CA SER A 971 -43.03 58.04 -105.10
C SER A 971 -42.85 59.50 -104.70
N VAL A 972 -41.76 59.80 -104.00
CA VAL A 972 -41.41 61.16 -103.61
C VAL A 972 -40.01 61.47 -104.08
N ARG A 973 -39.86 62.60 -104.77
CA ARG A 973 -38.58 63.22 -105.02
C ARG A 973 -38.50 64.51 -104.21
N ALA A 974 -37.87 64.43 -103.05
CA ALA A 974 -37.75 65.56 -102.16
C ALA A 974 -36.96 66.70 -102.82
N VAL A 975 -37.41 67.92 -102.57
CA VAL A 975 -36.76 69.15 -103.04
C VAL A 975 -36.49 70.08 -101.87
N ARG A 976 -35.47 70.92 -102.00
CA ARG A 976 -35.17 72.03 -101.09
C ARG A 976 -34.73 73.27 -101.87
N PRO A 977 -34.81 74.48 -101.27
CA PRO A 977 -34.52 75.75 -101.93
C PRO A 977 -33.15 75.85 -102.57
#